data_AF-A0A6J2R1Z1-F1
#
_entry.id   AF-A0A6J2R1Z1-F1
#
_cell.length_a   1.000
_cell.length_b   1.000
_cell.length_c   1.000
_cell.angle_alpha   90.00
_cell.angle_beta   90.00
_cell.angle_gamma   90.00
#
_symmetry.space_group_name_H-M   'P 1'
#
loop_
_entity.id
_entity.type
_entity.pdbx_description
1 polymer ?
#
loop_
_entity_poly.entity_id
_entity_poly.type
_entity_poly.pdbx_seq_one_letter_code
_entity_poly.pdbx_strand_id
1 'polypeptide(L)'
;MGFSDHWSWLVALSCLLVGEVQCDCTEDKMQIEGGHYTLTKQLETSSMLIYHCPEGYYPYPSLTRLCQRNGSWKEPPRRYPTQRCRVVECPDPNVLEYGEVFPPQENYFVNNETAYECYSGYTMRGSPKRVCLPNGKWSGSTPICSRDWATCADPGVPAGAARTGKIFGFKDKVKYRCNGNLILVGSSERVCLENGQWTGKEPACYYKHTYDTSLEVSEEFGSAIKTSLTTLEPIDDIQGGRKIRISKNGTLNIYIAVDISESIQEKHFQDARDAIIKLISKISSFSVNPNYEIIFFSSEKYEVVNILDFFDKKAELNTTITKLENFEVGDRNTGTDLDLAFRTFLEKMALIKRRVGKEGFMEHRHVIITFTDGAYNMGGSPEPTLRRIKNMVYMNHNGEQDNPSREEYLDIYIFAIGAELFDDDLLPLTAGTGGQHYFRMKDIQNLQETFDAIIDEEEVKGLCGLHKEYETESKRKRYPWMAFITIQNEGSLQTCIGSLVNTQFVLTAAHCFKFGDLPENVKVEIDDGQGRVKIVKTFKIHPNYNISAKVKEGVNEFYDYDVALIQLEKDVRISSDVRPICIPCTQETSDALKLVGESTCKQQEQVLLKNHLEKLSFLTKKANSVEEKDVHAKLGENRDECIRHALQAPGITTNDAKVAVTDNFLCTGGKTPFRDHITCKGDSGGAVFKNYEQRTVQVALVSWGTKDLCKLGGDSDETSRDFHINLFRVVPFLKSILGNDNQNDYAPLQFLQN
;
A
#
# COMPACT_ATOMS: atom_id res chain seq x y z
N MET A 1 36.62 -32.24 60.61
CA MET A 1 36.89 -33.49 59.86
C MET A 1 36.29 -33.27 58.48
N GLY A 2 37.03 -32.73 57.50
CA GLY A 2 37.80 -33.48 56.48
C GLY A 2 36.81 -34.18 55.53
N PHE A 3 36.64 -33.85 54.23
CA PHE A 3 37.59 -33.81 53.10
C PHE A 3 37.11 -32.77 52.06
N SER A 4 37.93 -31.76 51.72
CA SER A 4 38.88 -31.63 50.60
C SER A 4 38.28 -31.07 49.30
N ASP A 5 38.53 -29.77 49.11
CA ASP A 5 38.70 -29.11 47.81
C ASP A 5 39.56 -29.97 46.87
N HIS A 6 38.94 -30.57 45.87
CA HIS A 6 39.58 -30.93 44.60
C HIS A 6 38.42 -31.26 43.66
N TRP A 7 38.38 -30.57 42.51
CA TRP A 7 37.63 -30.86 41.26
C TRP A 7 37.28 -29.56 40.49
N SER A 8 37.71 -28.39 40.97
CA SER A 8 37.58 -27.13 40.21
C SER A 8 38.82 -26.74 39.39
N TRP A 9 39.90 -27.54 39.39
CA TRP A 9 41.16 -27.19 38.71
C TRP A 9 41.51 -28.12 37.54
N LEU A 10 40.89 -29.30 37.42
CA LEU A 10 41.16 -30.23 36.30
C LEU A 10 40.32 -29.94 35.05
N VAL A 11 39.16 -29.28 35.18
CA VAL A 11 38.46 -28.69 34.03
C VAL A 11 39.17 -27.41 33.56
N ALA A 12 39.88 -26.71 34.46
CA ALA A 12 40.66 -25.52 34.11
C ALA A 12 42.03 -25.83 33.48
N LEU A 13 42.57 -27.06 33.63
CA LEU A 13 43.89 -27.45 33.11
C LEU A 13 43.88 -28.43 31.93
N SER A 14 42.73 -29.00 31.52
CA SER A 14 42.67 -29.79 30.28
C SER A 14 42.42 -28.94 29.02
N CYS A 15 42.39 -27.62 29.12
CA CYS A 15 42.13 -26.68 28.01
C CYS A 15 43.38 -26.13 27.31
N LEU A 16 44.57 -26.72 27.52
CA LEU A 16 45.84 -26.14 27.03
C LEU A 16 46.52 -26.87 25.88
N LEU A 17 45.91 -27.89 25.27
CA LEU A 17 46.50 -28.58 24.13
C LEU A 17 45.45 -28.90 23.06
N VAL A 18 45.59 -28.24 21.90
CA VAL A 18 44.93 -28.46 20.59
C VAL A 18 43.66 -27.63 20.31
N GLY A 19 43.79 -26.62 19.43
CA GLY A 19 42.70 -25.97 18.68
C GLY A 19 41.85 -24.96 19.46
N GLU A 20 41.39 -23.88 18.81
CA GLU A 20 40.53 -22.84 19.42
C GLU A 20 39.30 -23.48 20.13
N VAL A 21 39.30 -23.46 21.47
CA VAL A 21 38.17 -23.97 22.26
C VAL A 21 37.13 -22.87 22.40
N GLN A 22 36.03 -23.01 21.67
CA GLN A 22 34.85 -22.17 21.78
C GLN A 22 34.06 -22.60 23.04
N CYS A 23 33.83 -21.67 23.97
CA CYS A 23 33.13 -21.95 25.23
C CYS A 23 31.66 -21.50 25.16
N ASP A 24 30.75 -22.34 25.66
CA ASP A 24 29.34 -21.99 25.81
C ASP A 24 29.12 -21.05 26.99
N CYS A 25 28.10 -20.19 26.91
CA CYS A 25 27.74 -19.28 27.98
C CYS A 25 27.03 -19.96 29.15
N THR A 26 27.20 -19.43 30.37
CA THR A 26 26.58 -20.01 31.56
C THR A 26 25.09 -19.66 31.68
N GLU A 27 24.32 -20.53 32.34
CA GLU A 27 22.90 -20.29 32.65
C GLU A 27 22.65 -19.33 33.82
N ASP A 28 23.73 -18.78 34.40
CA ASP A 28 23.66 -18.01 35.63
C ASP A 28 22.92 -16.68 35.43
N LYS A 29 21.82 -16.49 36.18
CA LYS A 29 21.06 -15.23 36.29
C LYS A 29 20.58 -14.69 34.94
N MET A 30 20.08 -15.60 34.11
CA MET A 30 19.41 -15.30 32.85
C MET A 30 17.91 -15.03 33.03
N GLN A 31 17.33 -15.37 34.19
CA GLN A 31 15.90 -15.12 34.44
C GLN A 31 15.61 -13.62 34.61
N ILE A 32 14.40 -13.24 34.24
CA ILE A 32 13.85 -11.89 34.42
C ILE A 32 12.62 -11.95 35.32
N GLU A 33 12.55 -11.06 36.31
CA GLU A 33 11.37 -10.92 37.15
C GLU A 33 10.21 -10.26 36.38
N GLY A 34 9.03 -10.88 36.35
CA GLY A 34 7.84 -10.35 35.68
C GLY A 34 7.80 -10.53 34.17
N GLY A 35 8.73 -11.30 33.59
CA GLY A 35 8.80 -11.57 32.16
C GLY A 35 9.35 -12.96 31.85
N HIS A 36 9.75 -13.17 30.61
CA HIS A 36 10.43 -14.37 30.15
C HIS A 36 11.59 -14.00 29.21
N TYR A 37 12.37 -14.99 28.77
CA TYR A 37 13.46 -14.77 27.84
C TYR A 37 13.50 -15.85 26.76
N THR A 38 14.14 -15.53 25.63
CA THR A 38 14.45 -16.47 24.55
C THR A 38 15.94 -16.42 24.21
N LEU A 39 16.42 -17.49 23.59
CA LEU A 39 17.79 -17.60 23.09
C LEU A 39 17.77 -17.87 21.60
N THR A 40 18.61 -17.17 20.84
CA THR A 40 18.68 -17.38 19.37
C THR A 40 19.45 -18.65 19.01
N LYS A 41 20.54 -18.98 19.74
CA LYS A 41 21.39 -20.16 19.48
C LYS A 41 21.73 -20.92 20.77
N GLN A 42 20.73 -21.14 21.63
CA GLN A 42 20.94 -21.76 22.95
C GLN A 42 22.07 -21.05 23.72
N LEU A 43 23.08 -21.76 24.23
CA LEU A 43 24.22 -21.20 24.96
C LEU A 43 25.49 -21.05 24.09
N GLU A 44 25.38 -21.30 22.78
CA GLU A 44 26.52 -21.20 21.87
C GLU A 44 26.99 -19.75 21.73
N THR A 45 28.25 -19.56 21.33
CA THR A 45 28.78 -18.22 21.04
C THR A 45 27.92 -17.49 20.00
N SER A 46 27.81 -16.18 20.16
CA SER A 46 26.95 -15.30 19.37
C SER A 46 25.44 -15.51 19.60
N SER A 47 25.02 -16.43 20.48
CA SER A 47 23.64 -16.50 20.94
C SER A 47 23.26 -15.19 21.64
N MET A 48 22.06 -14.69 21.34
CA MET A 48 21.47 -13.54 22.00
C MET A 48 20.41 -14.01 23.00
N LEU A 49 20.55 -13.57 24.25
CA LEU A 49 19.52 -13.65 25.27
C LEU A 49 18.61 -12.43 25.14
N ILE A 50 17.35 -12.66 24.80
CA ILE A 50 16.37 -11.61 24.52
C ILE A 50 15.29 -11.65 25.59
N TYR A 51 15.07 -10.51 26.26
CA TYR A 51 14.07 -10.42 27.31
C TYR A 51 12.72 -9.93 26.78
N HIS A 52 11.65 -10.56 27.26
CA HIS A 52 10.28 -10.25 26.88
C HIS A 52 9.47 -9.87 28.11
N CYS A 53 8.80 -8.72 28.04
CA CYS A 53 7.93 -8.22 29.09
C CYS A 53 6.48 -8.10 28.59
N PRO A 54 5.49 -8.13 29.50
CA PRO A 54 4.10 -7.83 29.17
C PRO A 54 3.93 -6.43 28.57
N GLU A 55 2.79 -6.20 27.91
CA GLU A 55 2.46 -4.88 27.34
C GLU A 55 2.44 -3.79 28.43
N GLY A 56 3.00 -2.62 28.10
CA GLY A 56 3.19 -1.52 29.06
C GLY A 56 4.40 -1.71 29.99
N TYR A 57 5.21 -2.76 29.80
CA TYR A 57 6.45 -3.00 30.52
C TYR A 57 7.64 -3.19 29.56
N TYR A 58 8.85 -2.97 30.05
CA TYR A 58 10.09 -3.16 29.30
C TYR A 58 11.19 -3.81 30.16
N PRO A 59 12.14 -4.56 29.54
CA PRO A 59 13.25 -5.17 30.26
C PRO A 59 14.26 -4.14 30.78
N TYR A 60 14.69 -4.29 32.04
CA TYR A 60 15.71 -3.45 32.66
C TYR A 60 16.64 -4.28 33.54
N PRO A 61 17.96 -4.02 33.59
CA PRO A 61 18.68 -2.93 32.90
C PRO A 61 19.04 -3.19 31.44
N SER A 62 19.03 -4.46 31.01
CA SER A 62 19.44 -4.86 29.65
C SER A 62 18.23 -5.38 28.87
N LEU A 63 18.10 -4.96 27.60
CA LEU A 63 17.10 -5.51 26.67
C LEU A 63 17.53 -6.88 26.15
N THR A 64 18.83 -7.02 25.91
CA THR A 64 19.49 -8.19 25.35
C THR A 64 20.80 -8.46 26.08
N ARG A 65 21.35 -9.66 25.90
CA ARG A 65 22.76 -9.97 26.21
C ARG A 65 23.34 -10.84 25.10
N LEU A 66 24.61 -10.65 24.78
CA LEU A 66 25.29 -11.39 23.71
C LEU A 66 26.29 -12.38 24.31
N CYS A 67 26.23 -13.65 23.90
CA CYS A 67 27.19 -14.67 24.31
C CYS A 67 28.53 -14.48 23.59
N GLN A 68 29.60 -14.27 24.34
CA GLN A 68 30.95 -14.04 23.82
C GLN A 68 31.75 -15.35 23.69
N ARG A 69 32.81 -15.35 22.86
CA ARG A 69 33.69 -16.52 22.63
C ARG A 69 34.32 -17.09 23.90
N ASN A 70 34.47 -16.26 24.93
CA ASN A 70 35.04 -16.64 26.23
C ASN A 70 34.01 -17.31 27.17
N GLY A 71 32.80 -17.64 26.69
CA GLY A 71 31.74 -18.25 27.50
C GLY A 71 31.06 -17.29 28.47
N SER A 72 31.18 -15.96 28.27
CA SER A 72 30.55 -14.96 29.13
C SER A 72 29.52 -14.10 28.38
N TRP A 73 28.50 -13.63 29.11
CA TRP A 73 27.50 -12.70 28.57
C TRP A 73 28.04 -11.26 28.54
N LYS A 74 28.02 -10.64 27.35
CA LYS A 74 28.20 -9.19 27.19
C LYS A 74 26.99 -8.47 27.79
N GLU A 75 27.25 -7.45 28.61
CA GLU A 75 26.40 -7.02 29.73
C GLU A 75 26.23 -8.15 30.77
N PRO A 76 27.25 -8.36 31.63
CA PRO A 76 27.24 -9.46 32.58
C PRO A 76 26.08 -9.33 33.57
N PRO A 77 25.50 -10.45 34.05
CA PRO A 77 24.41 -10.43 35.02
C PRO A 77 24.78 -9.60 36.27
N ARG A 78 24.13 -8.45 36.42
CA ARG A 78 24.37 -7.55 37.56
C ARG A 78 23.64 -8.06 38.79
N ARG A 79 24.25 -7.88 39.96
CA ARG A 79 23.60 -8.14 41.25
C ARG A 79 22.56 -7.06 41.57
N TYR A 80 22.88 -5.80 41.24
CA TYR A 80 22.00 -4.65 41.39
C TYR A 80 22.25 -3.65 40.25
N PRO A 81 21.20 -3.11 39.61
CA PRO A 81 19.81 -3.57 39.68
C PRO A 81 19.66 -4.99 39.10
N THR A 82 18.73 -5.78 39.65
CA THR A 82 18.40 -7.11 39.11
C THR A 82 17.60 -6.98 37.80
N GLN A 83 17.66 -8.01 36.97
CA GLN A 83 16.91 -8.08 35.73
C GLN A 83 15.42 -8.23 36.01
N ARG A 84 14.60 -7.24 35.63
CA ARG A 84 13.15 -7.20 35.87
C ARG A 84 12.41 -6.39 34.82
N CYS A 85 11.13 -6.68 34.64
CA CYS A 85 10.24 -5.83 33.85
C CYS A 85 9.88 -4.57 34.65
N ARG A 86 10.12 -3.39 34.07
CA ARG A 86 9.69 -2.09 34.61
C ARG A 86 8.54 -1.54 33.78
N VAL A 87 7.66 -0.77 34.42
CA VAL A 87 6.56 -0.08 33.72
C VAL A 87 7.17 0.94 32.75
N VAL A 88 6.65 1.00 31.53
CA VAL A 88 7.03 1.98 30.51
C VAL A 88 6.77 3.40 31.03
N GLU A 89 7.77 4.25 30.82
CA GLU A 89 7.72 5.68 31.15
C GLU A 89 7.79 6.54 29.88
N CYS A 90 7.16 7.71 29.94
CA CYS A 90 7.20 8.74 28.90
C CYS A 90 8.15 9.88 29.30
N PRO A 91 8.75 10.58 28.31
CA PRO A 91 9.70 11.66 28.57
C PRO A 91 9.09 12.78 29.41
N ASP A 92 9.89 13.46 30.24
CA ASP A 92 9.41 14.52 31.12
C ASP A 92 8.69 15.65 30.34
N PRO A 93 7.37 15.86 30.55
CA PRO A 93 6.60 16.89 29.88
C PRO A 93 6.81 18.29 30.47
N ASN A 94 7.53 18.45 31.60
CA ASN A 94 7.78 19.74 32.27
C ASN A 94 8.81 20.61 31.52
N VAL A 95 8.61 20.80 30.22
CA VAL A 95 9.48 21.55 29.30
C VAL A 95 8.77 22.75 28.66
N LEU A 96 7.46 22.90 28.93
CA LEU A 96 6.62 23.95 28.38
C LEU A 96 7.14 25.34 28.78
N GLU A 97 7.48 26.17 27.79
CA GLU A 97 7.77 27.59 28.02
C GLU A 97 6.47 28.40 28.08
N TYR A 98 6.41 29.41 28.95
CA TYR A 98 5.27 30.34 29.10
C TYR A 98 3.93 29.69 29.50
N GLY A 99 3.99 28.56 30.18
CA GLY A 99 2.86 27.91 30.80
C GLY A 99 3.32 26.97 31.92
N GLU A 100 2.38 26.17 32.41
CA GLU A 100 2.59 25.17 33.44
C GLU A 100 1.98 23.81 33.05
N VAL A 101 2.51 22.75 33.66
CA VAL A 101 2.10 21.36 33.45
C VAL A 101 1.62 20.79 34.77
N PHE A 102 0.46 20.15 34.80
CA PHE A 102 -0.14 19.61 36.02
C PHE A 102 -0.79 18.23 35.80
N PRO A 103 -0.67 17.29 36.76
CA PRO A 103 0.14 17.36 37.97
C PRO A 103 1.63 17.07 37.68
N PRO A 104 2.57 17.79 38.32
CA PRO A 104 3.99 17.45 38.20
C PRO A 104 4.28 16.12 38.90
N GLN A 105 5.00 15.23 38.21
CA GLN A 105 5.46 13.95 38.75
C GLN A 105 6.97 13.79 38.52
N GLU A 106 7.62 12.94 39.33
CA GLU A 106 9.03 12.58 39.12
C GLU A 106 9.21 11.72 37.87
N ASN A 107 8.28 10.79 37.63
CA ASN A 107 8.24 9.94 36.45
C ASN A 107 6.78 9.81 36.00
N TYR A 108 6.55 9.72 34.69
CA TYR A 108 5.23 9.58 34.10
C TYR A 108 5.11 8.22 33.43
N PHE A 109 4.28 7.36 34.01
CA PHE A 109 4.06 6.00 33.52
C PHE A 109 2.84 5.92 32.60
N VAL A 110 2.72 4.80 31.88
CA VAL A 110 1.57 4.52 31.02
C VAL A 110 0.24 4.80 31.74
N ASN A 111 -0.68 5.44 31.02
CA ASN A 111 -1.99 5.94 31.48
C ASN A 111 -1.97 7.16 32.42
N ASN A 112 -0.81 7.72 32.77
CA ASN A 112 -0.79 9.03 33.43
C ASN A 112 -1.24 10.13 32.45
N GLU A 113 -2.13 10.99 32.91
CA GLU A 113 -2.62 12.17 32.18
C GLU A 113 -1.95 13.44 32.72
N THR A 114 -1.54 14.32 31.81
CA THR A 114 -1.05 15.65 32.12
C THR A 114 -1.89 16.69 31.39
N ALA A 115 -2.16 17.80 32.08
CA ALA A 115 -2.81 18.98 31.54
C ALA A 115 -1.79 20.12 31.43
N TYR A 116 -1.98 20.96 30.42
CA TYR A 116 -1.13 22.09 30.11
C TYR A 116 -1.96 23.37 30.22
N GLU A 117 -1.40 24.43 30.78
CA GLU A 117 -2.07 25.73 30.90
C GLU A 117 -1.09 26.85 30.56
N CYS A 118 -1.50 27.79 29.70
CA CYS A 118 -0.64 28.91 29.32
C CYS A 118 -0.80 30.07 30.31
N TYR A 119 0.29 30.78 30.58
CA TYR A 119 0.23 32.00 31.38
C TYR A 119 -0.62 33.08 30.69
N SER A 120 -1.15 34.01 31.50
CA SER A 120 -1.99 35.10 31.01
C SER A 120 -1.35 35.86 29.84
N GLY A 121 -2.12 35.99 28.75
CA GLY A 121 -1.69 36.66 27.52
C GLY A 121 -0.86 35.79 26.58
N TYR A 122 -0.80 34.47 26.78
CA TYR A 122 -0.31 33.48 25.82
C TYR A 122 -1.47 32.59 25.35
N THR A 123 -1.39 32.12 24.11
CA THR A 123 -2.39 31.24 23.51
C THR A 123 -1.82 29.83 23.37
N MET A 124 -2.64 28.83 23.69
CA MET A 124 -2.26 27.44 23.54
C MET A 124 -2.42 26.95 22.10
N ARG A 125 -1.41 26.24 21.62
CA ARG A 125 -1.44 25.43 20.41
C ARG A 125 -1.04 24.00 20.75
N GLY A 126 -1.55 23.03 20.01
CA GLY A 126 -1.34 21.61 20.30
C GLY A 126 -2.35 21.06 21.30
N SER A 127 -2.01 19.96 21.97
CA SER A 127 -2.98 19.23 22.81
C SER A 127 -3.01 19.76 24.26
N PRO A 128 -4.15 20.27 24.77
CA PRO A 128 -4.25 20.79 26.16
C PRO A 128 -4.10 19.70 27.22
N LYS A 129 -4.28 18.44 26.83
CA LYS A 129 -4.15 17.26 27.68
C LYS A 129 -3.44 16.16 26.90
N ARG A 130 -2.54 15.44 27.56
CA ARG A 130 -1.81 14.31 26.95
C ARG A 130 -1.77 13.14 27.93
N VAL A 131 -1.78 11.93 27.38
CA VAL A 131 -1.71 10.68 28.13
C VAL A 131 -0.44 9.94 27.71
N CYS A 132 0.27 9.36 28.68
CA CYS A 132 1.41 8.50 28.39
C CYS A 132 0.94 7.15 27.83
N LEU A 133 1.34 6.83 26.60
CA LEU A 133 0.90 5.65 25.86
C LEU A 133 1.81 4.44 26.13
N PRO A 134 1.34 3.20 25.88
CA PRO A 134 2.13 1.98 26.05
C PRO A 134 3.42 1.91 25.23
N ASN A 135 3.52 2.69 24.14
CA ASN A 135 4.72 2.80 23.31
C ASN A 135 5.77 3.80 23.85
N GLY A 136 5.56 4.37 25.05
CA GLY A 136 6.49 5.32 25.67
C GLY A 136 6.45 6.72 25.05
N LYS A 137 5.37 7.05 24.34
CA LYS A 137 5.12 8.38 23.77
C LYS A 137 3.92 9.06 24.44
N TRP A 138 3.87 10.38 24.34
CA TRP A 138 2.69 11.15 24.75
C TRP A 138 1.66 11.25 23.61
N SER A 139 0.39 11.03 23.93
CA SER A 139 -0.71 11.19 22.96
C SER A 139 -0.83 12.61 22.44
N GLY A 140 -1.39 12.79 21.25
CA GLY A 140 -1.63 14.11 20.67
C GLY A 140 -0.34 14.88 20.34
N SER A 141 -0.52 16.15 19.94
CA SER A 141 0.56 17.03 19.50
C SER A 141 1.22 17.80 20.65
N THR A 142 2.49 18.19 20.49
CA THR A 142 3.25 19.00 21.46
C THR A 142 2.51 20.28 21.84
N PRO A 143 2.29 20.55 23.14
CA PRO A 143 1.65 21.77 23.61
C PRO A 143 2.62 22.96 23.55
N ILE A 144 2.15 24.10 23.07
CA ILE A 144 2.95 25.30 22.83
C ILE A 144 2.16 26.50 23.35
N CYS A 145 2.78 27.33 24.19
CA CYS A 145 2.22 28.60 24.66
C CYS A 145 2.96 29.76 24.00
N SER A 146 2.30 30.47 23.09
CA SER A 146 2.94 31.54 22.31
C SER A 146 2.02 32.75 22.12
N ARG A 147 2.61 33.87 21.69
CA ARG A 147 1.91 35.11 21.29
C ARG A 147 1.93 35.35 19.77
N ASP A 148 2.49 34.41 19.01
CA ASP A 148 2.63 34.39 17.53
C ASP A 148 2.71 35.78 16.87
N TRP A 149 3.75 36.56 17.18
CA TRP A 149 3.99 37.91 16.61
C TRP A 149 5.19 37.96 15.63
N ALA A 150 5.88 36.83 15.46
CA ALA A 150 7.10 36.69 14.64
C ALA A 150 6.80 36.05 13.27
N THR A 151 7.80 36.04 12.37
CA THR A 151 7.67 35.47 11.01
C THR A 151 7.33 33.98 11.04
N CYS A 152 8.04 33.19 11.85
CA CYS A 152 7.68 31.81 12.15
C CYS A 152 6.98 31.72 13.50
N ALA A 153 6.03 30.79 13.61
CA ALA A 153 5.42 30.45 14.88
C ALA A 153 6.46 29.82 15.83
N ASP A 154 6.21 29.93 17.14
CA ASP A 154 7.04 29.25 18.14
C ASP A 154 7.05 27.73 17.84
N PRO A 155 8.21 27.10 17.60
CA PRO A 155 8.28 25.69 17.24
C PRO A 155 8.10 24.73 18.43
N GLY A 156 7.83 25.22 19.64
CA GLY A 156 7.61 24.43 20.84
C GLY A 156 8.87 23.82 21.46
N VAL A 157 8.68 23.08 22.56
CA VAL A 157 9.69 22.23 23.17
C VAL A 157 9.05 20.86 23.43
N PRO A 158 9.40 19.82 22.67
CA PRO A 158 8.87 18.47 22.86
C PRO A 158 9.25 17.88 24.23
N ALA A 159 8.40 17.01 24.78
CA ALA A 159 8.65 16.37 26.07
C ALA A 159 10.04 15.68 26.11
N GLY A 160 10.79 15.87 27.19
CA GLY A 160 12.16 15.38 27.36
C GLY A 160 13.23 16.16 26.58
N ALA A 161 12.87 17.19 25.81
CA ALA A 161 13.83 18.01 25.07
C ALA A 161 14.15 19.33 25.79
N ALA A 162 15.29 19.90 25.42
CA ALA A 162 15.68 21.28 25.71
C ALA A 162 15.93 22.01 24.39
N ARG A 163 15.40 23.24 24.27
CA ARG A 163 15.57 24.11 23.11
C ARG A 163 16.46 25.30 23.42
N THR A 164 17.33 25.64 22.49
CA THR A 164 18.04 26.92 22.45
C THR A 164 17.59 27.74 21.25
N GLY A 165 17.51 29.07 21.41
CA GLY A 165 16.89 29.99 20.45
C GLY A 165 15.47 30.37 20.88
N LYS A 166 15.19 31.68 20.99
CA LYS A 166 13.91 32.26 21.47
C LYS A 166 13.36 33.34 20.53
N ILE A 167 14.03 33.55 19.40
CA ILE A 167 13.65 34.51 18.37
C ILE A 167 13.33 33.70 17.13
N PHE A 168 12.20 34.02 16.49
CA PHE A 168 11.60 33.22 15.42
C PHE A 168 11.38 34.07 14.14
N GLY A 169 12.29 35.00 13.89
CA GLY A 169 12.33 35.78 12.65
C GLY A 169 12.94 34.99 11.50
N PHE A 170 12.81 35.52 10.28
CA PHE A 170 13.43 34.91 9.10
C PHE A 170 14.94 34.65 9.31
N LYS A 171 15.39 33.44 8.96
CA LYS A 171 16.76 32.90 9.14
C LYS A 171 17.18 32.62 10.58
N ASP A 172 16.33 32.89 11.58
CA ASP A 172 16.63 32.48 12.95
C ASP A 172 16.63 30.96 13.08
N LYS A 173 17.40 30.47 14.05
CA LYS A 173 17.64 29.05 14.26
C LYS A 173 17.28 28.65 15.68
N VAL A 174 16.69 27.47 15.80
CA VAL A 174 16.53 26.77 17.07
C VAL A 174 17.30 25.46 17.04
N LYS A 175 17.90 25.09 18.17
CA LYS A 175 18.60 23.81 18.35
C LYS A 175 18.00 23.04 19.50
N TYR A 176 17.78 21.75 19.29
CA TYR A 176 17.22 20.83 20.26
C TYR A 176 18.27 19.84 20.74
N ARG A 177 18.12 19.43 22.00
CA ARG A 177 18.86 18.32 22.61
C ARG A 177 17.89 17.55 23.50
N CYS A 178 18.02 16.23 23.57
CA CYS A 178 17.28 15.44 24.53
C CYS A 178 17.99 15.45 25.89
N ASN A 179 17.20 15.47 26.96
CA ASN A 179 17.71 15.44 28.32
C ASN A 179 18.18 14.02 28.69
N GLY A 180 19.18 13.91 29.56
CA GLY A 180 19.67 12.61 30.04
C GLY A 180 20.17 11.70 28.93
N ASN A 181 19.69 10.45 28.92
CA ASN A 181 20.09 9.40 27.97
C ASN A 181 19.02 9.15 26.88
N LEU A 182 18.11 10.11 26.66
CA LEU A 182 17.10 10.00 25.61
C LEU A 182 17.73 10.26 24.22
N ILE A 183 17.18 9.60 23.22
CA ILE A 183 17.64 9.62 21.83
C ILE A 183 16.84 10.69 21.08
N LEU A 184 17.53 11.58 20.37
CA LEU A 184 16.89 12.62 19.56
C LEU A 184 16.56 12.06 18.18
N VAL A 185 15.26 11.91 17.89
CA VAL A 185 14.74 11.56 16.58
C VAL A 185 14.19 12.83 15.91
N GLY A 186 14.46 13.04 14.63
CA GLY A 186 14.05 14.25 13.90
C GLY A 186 15.15 15.32 13.83
N SER A 187 14.78 16.58 13.64
CA SER A 187 15.76 17.64 13.35
C SER A 187 16.34 18.26 14.63
N SER A 188 17.66 18.10 14.81
CA SER A 188 18.41 18.71 15.92
C SER A 188 18.60 20.22 15.77
N GLU A 189 18.52 20.75 14.55
CA GLU A 189 18.48 22.19 14.24
C GLU A 189 17.34 22.46 13.25
N ARG A 190 16.57 23.54 13.49
CA ARG A 190 15.54 24.03 12.57
C ARG A 190 15.75 25.50 12.29
N VAL A 191 15.54 25.93 11.05
CA VAL A 191 15.73 27.31 10.57
C VAL A 191 14.41 27.87 10.09
N CYS A 192 14.08 29.11 10.47
CA CYS A 192 12.87 29.79 10.01
C CYS A 192 13.03 30.29 8.57
N LEU A 193 12.12 29.86 7.71
CA LEU A 193 12.05 30.23 6.30
C LEU A 193 11.18 31.48 6.10
N GLU A 194 11.32 32.13 4.94
CA GLU A 194 10.59 33.36 4.59
C GLU A 194 9.08 33.13 4.53
N ASN A 195 8.66 31.91 4.18
CA ASN A 195 7.25 31.49 4.13
C ASN A 195 6.63 31.24 5.52
N GLY A 196 7.35 31.52 6.60
CA GLY A 196 6.88 31.32 7.98
C GLY A 196 6.93 29.88 8.48
N GLN A 197 7.59 28.97 7.75
CA GLN A 197 7.76 27.57 8.14
C GLN A 197 9.17 27.29 8.66
N TRP A 198 9.29 26.28 9.52
CA TRP A 198 10.58 25.77 10.00
C TRP A 198 11.09 24.65 9.09
N THR A 199 12.38 24.65 8.79
CA THR A 199 13.02 23.51 8.11
C THR A 199 12.96 22.24 8.96
N GLY A 200 13.05 21.09 8.29
CA GLY A 200 13.11 19.78 8.94
C GLY A 200 11.84 19.39 9.70
N LYS A 201 11.92 18.29 10.45
CA LYS A 201 10.82 17.72 11.25
C LYS A 201 10.97 18.13 12.71
N GLU A 202 9.84 18.31 13.39
CA GLU A 202 9.83 18.47 14.85
C GLU A 202 10.55 17.28 15.52
N PRO A 203 11.50 17.53 16.44
CA PRO A 203 12.21 16.44 17.08
C PRO A 203 11.33 15.75 18.13
N ALA A 204 11.66 14.50 18.44
CA ALA A 204 11.12 13.75 19.55
C ALA A 204 12.26 13.12 20.35
N CYS A 205 12.06 12.97 21.66
CA CYS A 205 13.03 12.33 22.54
C CYS A 205 12.53 10.94 22.92
N TYR A 206 13.25 9.91 22.52
CA TYR A 206 12.86 8.52 22.71
C TYR A 206 13.68 7.87 23.81
N TYR A 207 13.04 7.02 24.62
CA TYR A 207 13.75 6.04 25.42
C TYR A 207 14.11 4.83 24.56
N LYS A 208 15.01 3.97 25.06
CA LYS A 208 15.36 2.72 24.38
C LYS A 208 14.17 1.76 24.21
N HIS A 209 13.15 1.86 25.06
CA HIS A 209 11.92 1.07 24.96
C HIS A 209 10.82 1.74 24.12
N THR A 210 11.05 2.96 23.62
CA THR A 210 10.09 3.66 22.76
C THR A 210 10.07 3.02 21.37
N TYR A 211 8.88 2.90 20.78
CA TYR A 211 8.69 2.37 19.43
C TYR A 211 7.61 3.16 18.67
N ASP A 212 7.70 3.14 17.35
CA ASP A 212 6.68 3.68 16.44
C ASP A 212 5.61 2.61 16.19
N THR A 213 4.35 3.01 16.26
CA THR A 213 3.23 2.14 15.93
C THR A 213 3.02 2.10 14.42
N SER A 214 2.41 1.04 13.93
CA SER A 214 2.14 0.88 12.50
C SER A 214 1.23 1.93 11.91
N LEU A 215 0.31 2.49 12.71
CA LEU A 215 -0.50 3.63 12.28
C LEU A 215 0.39 4.87 12.05
N GLU A 216 1.26 5.22 13.00
CA GLU A 216 2.20 6.35 12.87
C GLU A 216 3.13 6.17 11.66
N VAL A 217 3.66 4.96 11.48
CA VAL A 217 4.52 4.63 10.33
C VAL A 217 3.74 4.78 9.03
N SER A 218 2.48 4.35 8.99
CA SER A 218 1.63 4.45 7.80
C SER A 218 1.31 5.88 7.42
N GLU A 219 0.99 6.72 8.40
CA GLU A 219 0.70 8.13 8.17
C GLU A 219 1.92 8.86 7.62
N GLU A 220 3.11 8.62 8.17
CA GLU A 220 4.33 9.33 7.77
C GLU A 220 4.94 8.73 6.49
N PHE A 221 5.29 7.44 6.48
CA PHE A 221 5.93 6.80 5.31
C PHE A 221 4.94 6.64 4.15
N GLY A 222 3.70 6.25 4.44
CA GLY A 222 2.67 6.06 3.42
C GLY A 222 2.34 7.32 2.66
N SER A 223 2.09 8.42 3.39
CA SER A 223 1.83 9.72 2.77
C SER A 223 3.03 10.21 1.94
N ALA A 224 4.25 9.97 2.39
CA ALA A 224 5.46 10.39 1.68
C ALA A 224 5.66 9.61 0.37
N ILE A 225 5.58 8.27 0.42
CA ILE A 225 5.68 7.42 -0.77
C ILE A 225 4.55 7.72 -1.76
N LYS A 226 3.33 7.89 -1.25
CA LYS A 226 2.18 8.30 -2.07
C LYS A 226 2.44 9.61 -2.80
N THR A 227 2.91 10.64 -2.10
CA THR A 227 3.26 11.92 -2.73
C THR A 227 4.30 11.74 -3.83
N SER A 228 5.32 10.91 -3.59
CA SER A 228 6.33 10.57 -4.60
C SER A 228 5.76 9.81 -5.80
N LEU A 229 4.71 9.01 -5.64
CA LEU A 229 4.03 8.32 -6.74
C LEU A 229 3.09 9.26 -7.51
N THR A 230 2.24 10.03 -6.83
CA THR A 230 1.25 10.93 -7.47
C THR A 230 1.91 12.12 -8.16
N THR A 231 3.07 12.59 -7.69
CA THR A 231 3.85 13.63 -8.39
C THR A 231 4.45 13.14 -9.70
N LEU A 232 4.54 11.82 -9.90
CA LEU A 232 5.02 11.18 -11.12
C LEU A 232 3.88 10.77 -12.05
N GLU A 233 2.64 10.70 -11.55
CA GLU A 233 1.47 10.50 -12.38
C GLU A 233 1.23 11.74 -13.26
N PRO A 234 0.89 11.56 -14.55
CA PRO A 234 0.51 12.67 -15.40
C PRO A 234 -0.82 13.26 -14.86
N ILE A 235 -0.73 14.42 -14.22
CA ILE A 235 -1.92 15.21 -13.87
C ILE A 235 -2.44 15.83 -15.16
N ASP A 236 -3.46 15.20 -15.75
CA ASP A 236 -4.37 15.90 -16.66
C ASP A 236 -5.32 16.73 -15.80
N ASP A 237 -4.93 17.95 -15.44
CA ASP A 237 -5.88 18.90 -14.89
C ASP A 237 -5.65 20.32 -15.39
N ILE A 238 -6.53 20.72 -16.32
CA ILE A 238 -6.93 22.09 -16.57
C ILE A 238 -7.99 22.40 -15.51
N GLN A 239 -7.59 22.92 -14.35
CA GLN A 239 -8.42 23.84 -13.56
C GLN A 239 -7.63 24.50 -12.43
N GLY A 240 -7.53 25.83 -12.47
CA GLY A 240 -7.23 26.63 -11.29
C GLY A 240 -5.78 27.10 -11.09
N GLY A 241 -5.23 27.85 -12.04
CA GLY A 241 -4.43 29.05 -11.72
C GLY A 241 -3.12 28.90 -10.90
N ARG A 242 -2.52 27.72 -10.78
CA ARG A 242 -1.12 27.57 -10.36
C ARG A 242 -0.38 26.74 -11.39
N LYS A 243 0.55 27.38 -12.11
CA LYS A 243 1.55 26.70 -12.93
C LYS A 243 2.43 25.85 -12.00
N ILE A 244 2.07 24.60 -11.79
CA ILE A 244 2.95 23.60 -11.18
C ILE A 244 3.87 23.11 -12.30
N ARG A 245 5.18 23.07 -12.04
CA ARG A 245 6.16 22.56 -13.01
C ARG A 245 5.90 21.07 -13.21
N ILE A 246 5.34 20.75 -14.37
CA ILE A 246 5.04 19.39 -14.83
C ILE A 246 6.37 18.69 -15.14
N SER A 247 6.80 17.73 -14.30
CA SER A 247 7.77 16.72 -14.75
C SER A 247 7.01 15.59 -15.43
N LYS A 248 6.74 15.77 -16.73
CA LYS A 248 6.38 14.64 -17.60
C LYS A 248 7.51 13.59 -17.49
N ASN A 249 7.17 12.33 -17.19
CA ASN A 249 8.08 11.16 -17.24
C ASN A 249 9.19 11.02 -16.16
N GLY A 250 8.97 11.35 -14.89
CA GLY A 250 9.96 11.00 -13.87
C GLY A 250 10.00 9.47 -13.60
N THR A 251 11.19 8.85 -13.69
CA THR A 251 11.39 7.44 -13.33
C THR A 251 11.60 7.30 -11.82
N LEU A 252 10.85 6.43 -11.15
CA LEU A 252 11.07 6.10 -9.74
C LEU A 252 11.98 4.86 -9.61
N ASN A 253 13.08 4.99 -8.88
CA ASN A 253 13.98 3.88 -8.55
C ASN A 253 13.93 3.61 -7.04
N ILE A 254 13.57 2.39 -6.66
CA ILE A 254 13.42 1.97 -5.27
C ILE A 254 14.52 0.95 -4.97
N TYR A 255 15.32 1.21 -3.94
CA TYR A 255 16.42 0.36 -3.49
C TYR A 255 16.07 -0.16 -2.10
N ILE A 256 16.00 -1.48 -1.93
CA ILE A 256 15.59 -2.12 -0.69
C ILE A 256 16.71 -3.02 -0.18
N ALA A 257 17.13 -2.80 1.07
CA ALA A 257 18.10 -3.63 1.76
C ALA A 257 17.46 -4.23 3.02
N VAL A 258 17.58 -5.54 3.21
CA VAL A 258 17.16 -6.22 4.44
C VAL A 258 18.35 -6.92 5.07
N ASP A 259 18.58 -6.62 6.32
CA ASP A 259 19.59 -7.25 7.15
C ASP A 259 19.15 -8.67 7.54
N ILE A 260 19.97 -9.65 7.19
CA ILE A 260 19.77 -11.08 7.51
C ILE A 260 20.90 -11.61 8.40
N SER A 261 21.66 -10.71 9.03
CA SER A 261 22.74 -11.07 9.94
C SER A 261 22.21 -11.73 11.22
N GLU A 262 23.10 -12.39 11.97
CA GLU A 262 22.74 -13.10 13.20
C GLU A 262 22.10 -12.24 14.30
N SER A 263 22.23 -10.92 14.23
CA SER A 263 21.59 -9.99 15.17
C SER A 263 20.11 -9.75 14.85
N ILE A 264 19.64 -10.20 13.68
CA ILE A 264 18.24 -10.18 13.28
C ILE A 264 17.62 -11.56 13.49
N GLN A 265 16.50 -11.61 14.21
CA GLN A 265 15.74 -12.85 14.35
C GLN A 265 15.04 -13.21 13.04
N GLU A 266 14.97 -14.51 12.74
CA GLU A 266 14.31 -15.04 11.53
C GLU A 266 12.89 -14.47 11.33
N LYS A 267 12.10 -14.32 12.42
CA LYS A 267 10.77 -13.71 12.36
C LYS A 267 10.81 -12.29 11.77
N HIS A 268 11.74 -11.45 12.22
CA HIS A 268 11.84 -10.07 11.73
C HIS A 268 12.24 -10.02 10.24
N PHE A 269 13.09 -10.94 9.79
CA PHE A 269 13.40 -11.05 8.37
C PHE A 269 12.16 -11.44 7.56
N GLN A 270 11.42 -12.47 7.98
CA GLN A 270 10.20 -12.93 7.31
C GLN A 270 9.15 -11.82 7.22
N ASP A 271 8.91 -11.13 8.34
CA ASP A 271 7.95 -10.03 8.39
C ASP A 271 8.38 -8.86 7.46
N ALA A 272 9.68 -8.53 7.41
CA ALA A 272 10.21 -7.50 6.51
C ALA A 272 10.07 -7.90 5.04
N ARG A 273 10.39 -9.14 4.69
CA ARG A 273 10.23 -9.70 3.33
C ARG A 273 8.78 -9.62 2.88
N ASP A 274 7.85 -10.03 3.73
CA ASP A 274 6.42 -10.05 3.43
C ASP A 274 5.86 -8.62 3.33
N ALA A 275 6.34 -7.70 4.18
CA ALA A 275 6.04 -6.27 4.05
C ALA A 275 6.54 -5.71 2.71
N ILE A 276 7.75 -6.07 2.26
CA ILE A 276 8.27 -5.65 0.95
C ILE A 276 7.40 -6.17 -0.19
N ILE A 277 7.01 -7.45 -0.17
CA ILE A 277 6.10 -8.03 -1.17
C ILE A 277 4.80 -7.23 -1.22
N LYS A 278 4.26 -6.89 -0.05
CA LYS A 278 3.03 -6.09 0.06
C LYS A 278 3.21 -4.69 -0.51
N LEU A 279 4.30 -4.01 -0.18
CA LEU A 279 4.62 -2.67 -0.70
C LEU A 279 4.69 -2.68 -2.23
N ILE A 280 5.45 -3.61 -2.81
CA ILE A 280 5.62 -3.70 -4.27
C ILE A 280 4.27 -3.99 -4.95
N SER A 281 3.48 -4.90 -4.39
CA SER A 281 2.15 -5.24 -4.91
C SER A 281 1.16 -4.07 -4.82
N LYS A 282 1.31 -3.19 -3.83
CA LYS A 282 0.50 -1.98 -3.70
C LYS A 282 0.95 -0.90 -4.67
N ILE A 283 2.25 -0.66 -4.78
CA ILE A 283 2.78 0.31 -5.73
C ILE A 283 2.40 -0.08 -7.18
N SER A 284 2.36 -1.38 -7.50
CA SER A 284 1.96 -1.85 -8.83
C SER A 284 0.50 -1.56 -9.21
N SER A 285 -0.35 -1.14 -8.27
CA SER A 285 -1.73 -0.73 -8.53
C SER A 285 -1.85 0.70 -9.09
N PHE A 286 -0.82 1.54 -8.88
CA PHE A 286 -0.72 2.87 -9.46
C PHE A 286 -0.33 2.79 -10.93
N SER A 287 -0.55 3.87 -11.68
CA SER A 287 -0.15 3.97 -13.09
C SER A 287 1.37 4.14 -13.27
N VAL A 288 2.14 4.13 -12.17
CA VAL A 288 3.60 4.30 -12.15
C VAL A 288 4.27 2.92 -12.09
N ASN A 289 5.28 2.72 -12.94
CA ASN A 289 6.11 1.51 -12.96
C ASN A 289 7.52 1.82 -12.42
N PRO A 290 7.76 1.70 -11.10
CA PRO A 290 9.08 1.88 -10.53
C PRO A 290 10.03 0.72 -10.89
N ASN A 291 11.32 1.01 -10.87
CA ASN A 291 12.38 0.01 -10.97
C ASN A 291 12.89 -0.35 -9.57
N TYR A 292 13.14 -1.64 -9.32
CA TYR A 292 13.53 -2.13 -7.99
C TYR A 292 14.94 -2.73 -7.98
N GLU A 293 15.75 -2.36 -7.00
CA GLU A 293 16.92 -3.13 -6.56
C GLU A 293 16.60 -3.70 -5.18
N ILE A 294 16.66 -5.03 -5.00
CA ILE A 294 16.38 -5.65 -3.69
C ILE A 294 17.53 -6.59 -3.34
N ILE A 295 18.15 -6.31 -2.20
CA ILE A 295 19.26 -7.10 -1.67
C ILE A 295 18.98 -7.52 -0.23
N PHE A 296 19.40 -8.74 0.11
CA PHE A 296 19.52 -9.20 1.49
C PHE A 296 21.00 -9.27 1.85
N PHE A 297 21.38 -8.83 3.05
CA PHE A 297 22.80 -8.69 3.38
C PHE A 297 23.14 -9.12 4.81
N SER A 298 24.37 -9.61 4.97
CA SER A 298 25.01 -9.94 6.24
C SER A 298 26.50 -9.56 6.12
N SER A 299 27.43 -10.51 6.18
CA SER A 299 28.82 -10.33 5.75
C SER A 299 28.97 -10.34 4.22
N GLU A 300 28.01 -10.97 3.53
CA GLU A 300 27.90 -11.02 2.07
C GLU A 300 26.57 -10.41 1.63
N LYS A 301 26.38 -10.22 0.32
CA LYS A 301 25.12 -9.74 -0.26
C LYS A 301 24.47 -10.79 -1.15
N TYR A 302 23.16 -10.89 -1.06
CA TYR A 302 22.30 -11.69 -1.91
C TYR A 302 21.43 -10.75 -2.74
N GLU A 303 21.71 -10.66 -4.04
CA GLU A 303 20.91 -9.85 -4.97
C GLU A 303 19.68 -10.64 -5.41
N VAL A 304 18.51 -10.26 -4.91
CA VAL A 304 17.23 -10.92 -5.22
C VAL A 304 16.61 -10.31 -6.47
N VAL A 305 16.68 -8.99 -6.59
CA VAL A 305 16.13 -8.22 -7.71
C VAL A 305 17.16 -7.23 -8.20
N ASN A 306 17.44 -7.26 -9.51
CA ASN A 306 18.38 -6.36 -10.15
C ASN A 306 17.64 -5.27 -10.92
N ILE A 307 17.88 -4.02 -10.55
CA ILE A 307 17.19 -2.86 -11.12
C ILE A 307 17.43 -2.70 -12.62
N LEU A 308 18.55 -3.20 -13.14
CA LEU A 308 18.89 -3.12 -14.56
C LEU A 308 17.99 -3.98 -15.44
N ASP A 309 17.37 -5.04 -14.89
CA ASP A 309 16.45 -5.92 -15.63
C ASP A 309 15.16 -5.18 -16.03
N PHE A 310 14.73 -4.18 -15.26
CA PHE A 310 13.59 -3.33 -15.59
C PHE A 310 13.89 -2.43 -16.79
N PHE A 311 15.09 -1.85 -16.85
CA PHE A 311 15.55 -1.07 -18.00
C PHE A 311 15.75 -1.93 -19.26
N ASP A 312 16.01 -3.23 -19.10
CA ASP A 312 16.10 -4.22 -20.19
C ASP A 312 14.73 -4.78 -20.63
N LYS A 313 13.63 -4.40 -19.97
CA LYS A 313 12.29 -5.00 -20.14
C LYS A 313 12.27 -6.53 -19.93
N LYS A 314 13.15 -7.03 -19.06
CA LYS A 314 13.24 -8.45 -18.68
C LYS A 314 12.63 -8.75 -17.32
N ALA A 315 12.34 -7.71 -16.52
CA ALA A 315 11.72 -7.86 -15.22
C ALA A 315 10.20 -7.94 -15.33
N GLU A 316 9.61 -8.99 -14.75
CA GLU A 316 8.18 -9.11 -14.52
C GLU A 316 7.91 -9.10 -13.01
N LEU A 317 6.82 -8.42 -12.62
CA LEU A 317 6.45 -8.25 -11.21
C LEU A 317 6.21 -9.60 -10.52
N ASN A 318 5.46 -10.52 -11.16
CA ASN A 318 5.18 -11.84 -10.60
C ASN A 318 6.47 -12.65 -10.35
N THR A 319 7.44 -12.53 -11.27
CA THR A 319 8.75 -13.17 -11.11
C THR A 319 9.51 -12.57 -9.94
N THR A 320 9.41 -11.25 -9.74
CA THR A 320 10.03 -10.55 -8.60
C THR A 320 9.44 -11.03 -7.26
N ILE A 321 8.12 -11.12 -7.16
CA ILE A 321 7.42 -11.63 -5.97
C ILE A 321 7.83 -13.08 -5.69
N THR A 322 7.82 -13.93 -6.72
CA THR A 322 8.21 -15.35 -6.58
C THR A 322 9.67 -15.51 -6.09
N LYS A 323 10.59 -14.64 -6.55
CA LYS A 323 11.99 -14.65 -6.08
C LYS A 323 12.11 -14.26 -4.61
N LEU A 324 11.31 -13.30 -4.14
CA LEU A 324 11.25 -12.91 -2.74
C LEU A 324 10.68 -14.05 -1.89
N GLU A 325 9.53 -14.61 -2.26
CA GLU A 325 8.85 -15.70 -1.53
C GLU A 325 9.72 -16.95 -1.35
N ASN A 326 10.47 -17.32 -2.40
CA ASN A 326 11.31 -18.51 -2.41
C ASN A 326 12.71 -18.29 -1.79
N PHE A 327 13.02 -17.08 -1.33
CA PHE A 327 14.32 -16.85 -0.71
C PHE A 327 14.38 -17.50 0.67
N GLU A 328 15.43 -18.30 0.89
CA GLU A 328 15.76 -18.91 2.18
C GLU A 328 17.11 -18.39 2.68
N VAL A 329 17.17 -18.13 3.98
CA VAL A 329 18.37 -17.64 4.66
C VAL A 329 19.38 -18.78 4.79
N GLY A 330 20.55 -18.64 4.18
CA GLY A 330 21.62 -19.66 4.23
C GLY A 330 22.43 -19.65 5.54
N ASP A 331 23.33 -20.62 5.72
CA ASP A 331 24.10 -20.82 6.98
C ASP A 331 25.26 -19.81 7.22
N ARG A 332 25.57 -18.92 6.28
CA ARG A 332 26.75 -18.02 6.31
C ARG A 332 26.39 -16.54 6.56
N ASN A 333 25.63 -16.25 7.61
CA ASN A 333 25.26 -14.88 7.96
C ASN A 333 26.05 -14.29 9.14
N THR A 334 27.29 -14.75 9.31
CA THR A 334 28.16 -14.33 10.41
C THR A 334 28.75 -12.93 10.13
N GLY A 335 28.11 -11.89 10.67
CA GLY A 335 28.56 -10.50 10.59
C GLY A 335 27.60 -9.61 9.81
N THR A 336 27.83 -8.30 9.91
CA THR A 336 26.91 -7.27 9.43
C THR A 336 27.71 -6.16 8.75
N ASP A 337 27.71 -6.14 7.41
CA ASP A 337 28.35 -5.09 6.57
C ASP A 337 27.26 -4.19 5.96
N LEU A 338 26.81 -3.19 6.72
CA LEU A 338 25.80 -2.24 6.25
C LEU A 338 26.32 -1.34 5.12
N ASP A 339 27.62 -1.03 5.08
CA ASP A 339 28.22 -0.26 3.98
C ASP A 339 28.23 -1.04 2.66
N LEU A 340 28.27 -2.38 2.67
CA LEU A 340 28.12 -3.21 1.47
C LEU A 340 26.78 -2.96 0.77
N ALA A 341 25.69 -2.78 1.53
CA ALA A 341 24.38 -2.47 0.97
C ALA A 341 24.38 -1.12 0.25
N PHE A 342 24.83 -0.05 0.93
CA PHE A 342 24.91 1.28 0.32
C PHE A 342 25.90 1.37 -0.84
N ARG A 343 27.03 0.65 -0.79
CA ARG A 343 27.99 0.58 -1.92
C ARG A 343 27.35 -0.07 -3.13
N THR A 344 26.57 -1.13 -2.92
CA THR A 344 25.82 -1.79 -4.00
C THR A 344 24.83 -0.82 -4.65
N PHE A 345 24.06 -0.07 -3.86
CA PHE A 345 23.14 0.94 -4.41
C PHE A 345 23.87 2.04 -5.18
N LEU A 346 25.00 2.53 -4.66
CA LEU A 346 25.83 3.51 -5.34
C LEU A 346 26.35 3.00 -6.70
N GLU A 347 26.78 1.73 -6.76
CA GLU A 347 27.19 1.08 -8.00
C GLU A 347 26.05 1.01 -9.03
N LYS A 348 24.86 0.59 -8.60
CA LYS A 348 23.67 0.53 -9.47
C LYS A 348 23.26 1.91 -9.98
N MET A 349 23.26 2.92 -9.12
CA MET A 349 23.00 4.31 -9.51
C MET A 349 24.01 4.81 -10.54
N ALA A 350 25.30 4.49 -10.38
CA ALA A 350 26.34 4.84 -11.35
C ALA A 350 26.10 4.17 -12.72
N LEU A 351 25.69 2.90 -12.74
CA LEU A 351 25.35 2.17 -13.96
C LEU A 351 24.11 2.77 -14.65
N ILE A 352 23.06 3.08 -13.89
CA ILE A 352 21.86 3.76 -14.41
C ILE A 352 22.25 5.10 -15.03
N LYS A 353 23.00 5.94 -14.31
CA LYS A 353 23.47 7.25 -14.79
C LYS A 353 24.26 7.14 -16.09
N ARG A 354 25.07 6.09 -16.24
CA ARG A 354 25.82 5.83 -17.47
C ARG A 354 24.90 5.46 -18.64
N ARG A 355 23.82 4.73 -18.36
CA ARG A 355 22.87 4.23 -19.37
C ARG A 355 21.92 5.32 -19.87
N VAL A 356 21.32 6.09 -18.96
CA VAL A 356 20.33 7.13 -19.31
C VAL A 356 20.96 8.50 -19.57
N GLY A 357 22.26 8.64 -19.32
CA GLY A 357 22.96 9.93 -19.41
C GLY A 357 22.67 10.83 -18.20
N LYS A 358 23.39 11.96 -18.12
CA LYS A 358 23.28 12.88 -16.98
C LYS A 358 21.90 13.51 -16.88
N GLU A 359 21.34 13.96 -18.00
CA GLU A 359 20.04 14.64 -18.05
C GLU A 359 18.89 13.70 -17.67
N GLY A 360 18.83 12.50 -18.26
CA GLY A 360 17.83 11.50 -17.88
C GLY A 360 17.93 11.10 -16.41
N PHE A 361 19.14 10.93 -15.87
CA PHE A 361 19.32 10.63 -14.45
C PHE A 361 18.84 11.79 -13.55
N MET A 362 18.89 13.04 -14.01
CA MET A 362 18.35 14.18 -13.25
C MET A 362 16.81 14.19 -13.19
N GLU A 363 16.13 13.40 -14.01
CA GLU A 363 14.68 13.23 -13.95
C GLU A 363 14.26 12.08 -13.03
N HIS A 364 15.22 11.24 -12.61
CA HIS A 364 14.96 10.09 -11.77
C HIS A 364 14.84 10.48 -10.29
N ARG A 365 13.81 9.96 -9.62
CA ARG A 365 13.68 9.97 -8.16
C ARG A 365 14.23 8.68 -7.58
N HIS A 366 14.87 8.76 -6.43
CA HIS A 366 15.50 7.63 -5.77
C HIS A 366 14.98 7.48 -4.34
N VAL A 367 14.48 6.30 -4.01
CA VAL A 367 14.03 5.96 -2.66
C VAL A 367 14.84 4.78 -2.16
N ILE A 368 15.50 4.93 -1.01
CA ILE A 368 16.23 3.85 -0.35
C ILE A 368 15.45 3.45 0.90
N ILE A 369 15.19 2.15 1.06
CA ILE A 369 14.50 1.57 2.21
C ILE A 369 15.41 0.50 2.81
N THR A 370 15.80 0.67 4.07
CA THR A 370 16.69 -0.28 4.74
C THR A 370 16.06 -0.79 6.03
N PHE A 371 16.02 -2.12 6.19
CA PHE A 371 15.62 -2.82 7.41
C PHE A 371 16.85 -3.38 8.09
N THR A 372 17.23 -2.87 9.26
CA THR A 372 18.44 -3.29 10.00
C THR A 372 18.35 -2.86 11.47
N ASP A 373 19.12 -3.48 12.35
CA ASP A 373 19.30 -3.04 13.75
C ASP A 373 20.42 -2.00 13.91
N GLY A 374 21.25 -1.82 12.88
CA GLY A 374 22.42 -0.95 12.89
C GLY A 374 23.67 -1.55 13.54
N ALA A 375 23.66 -2.85 13.88
CA ALA A 375 24.75 -3.55 14.55
C ALA A 375 25.94 -3.89 13.63
N TYR A 376 26.31 -3.00 12.71
CA TYR A 376 27.35 -3.27 11.74
C TYR A 376 28.73 -3.42 12.40
N ASN A 377 29.43 -4.49 12.04
CA ASN A 377 30.74 -4.84 12.59
C ASN A 377 31.78 -5.15 11.50
N MET A 378 31.38 -5.03 10.23
CA MET A 378 32.20 -5.19 9.03
C MET A 378 32.00 -4.00 8.10
N GLY A 379 32.91 -3.78 7.15
CA GLY A 379 32.83 -2.71 6.14
C GLY A 379 33.10 -1.29 6.64
N GLY A 380 32.89 -1.01 7.93
CA GLY A 380 33.01 0.33 8.52
C GLY A 380 31.72 1.14 8.39
N SER A 381 31.78 2.41 8.77
CA SER A 381 30.59 3.29 8.75
C SER A 381 30.09 3.52 7.31
N PRO A 382 28.77 3.43 7.05
CA PRO A 382 28.17 3.70 5.74
C PRO A 382 28.04 5.19 5.37
N GLU A 383 28.26 6.11 6.32
CA GLU A 383 28.12 7.56 6.07
C GLU A 383 28.96 8.10 4.89
N PRO A 384 30.23 7.70 4.67
CA PRO A 384 31.02 8.17 3.54
C PRO A 384 30.42 7.75 2.20
N THR A 385 29.87 6.54 2.11
CA THR A 385 29.18 6.03 0.92
C THR A 385 27.87 6.77 0.69
N LEU A 386 27.11 7.02 1.75
CA LEU A 386 25.89 7.82 1.69
C LEU A 386 26.16 9.24 1.17
N ARG A 387 27.26 9.87 1.60
CA ARG A 387 27.68 11.18 1.09
C ARG A 387 27.95 11.15 -0.42
N ARG A 388 28.49 10.05 -0.94
CA ARG A 388 28.69 9.85 -2.39
C ARG A 388 27.37 9.68 -3.13
N ILE A 389 26.40 8.97 -2.55
CA ILE A 389 25.03 8.86 -3.09
C ILE A 389 24.39 10.25 -3.16
N LYS A 390 24.38 11.00 -2.05
CA LYS A 390 23.86 12.38 -1.97
C LYS A 390 24.50 13.26 -3.05
N ASN A 391 25.84 13.25 -3.17
CA ASN A 391 26.53 14.02 -4.21
C ASN A 391 26.16 13.60 -5.63
N MET A 392 25.90 12.32 -5.88
CA MET A 392 25.52 11.81 -7.19
C MET A 392 24.12 12.28 -7.61
N VAL A 393 23.15 12.22 -6.69
CA VAL A 393 21.74 12.58 -6.94
C VAL A 393 21.53 14.09 -6.94
N TYR A 394 22.16 14.81 -6.00
CA TYR A 394 22.03 16.26 -5.88
C TYR A 394 22.83 17.05 -6.92
N MET A 395 23.66 16.37 -7.72
CA MET A 395 24.50 17.00 -8.76
C MET A 395 25.42 18.07 -8.20
N ASN A 396 25.90 17.88 -6.96
CA ASN A 396 26.78 18.83 -6.28
C ASN A 396 28.10 18.97 -7.06
N HIS A 397 28.20 20.02 -7.86
CA HIS A 397 29.46 20.52 -8.40
C HIS A 397 30.06 21.52 -7.40
N ASN A 398 31.38 21.53 -7.32
CA ASN A 398 32.13 22.47 -6.50
C ASN A 398 31.80 23.93 -6.91
N GLY A 399 30.96 24.63 -6.13
CA GLY A 399 31.10 26.08 -5.96
C GLY A 399 30.12 27.06 -6.65
N GLU A 400 28.84 26.74 -6.85
CA GLU A 400 27.85 27.78 -7.22
C GLU A 400 26.63 27.78 -6.27
N GLN A 401 26.38 28.94 -5.66
CA GLN A 401 25.49 29.16 -4.51
C GLN A 401 24.00 29.33 -4.86
N ASP A 402 23.56 29.07 -6.09
CA ASP A 402 22.21 29.45 -6.56
C ASP A 402 21.38 28.34 -7.22
N ASN A 403 21.69 27.06 -6.99
CA ASN A 403 20.84 25.96 -7.48
C ASN A 403 19.82 25.53 -6.41
N PRO A 404 18.51 25.42 -6.73
CA PRO A 404 17.53 24.89 -5.78
C PRO A 404 17.95 23.48 -5.37
N SER A 405 17.93 23.23 -4.06
CA SER A 405 18.36 21.95 -3.48
C SER A 405 17.55 20.81 -4.10
N ARG A 406 18.24 19.85 -4.73
CA ARG A 406 17.64 18.63 -5.29
C ARG A 406 17.38 17.56 -4.22
N GLU A 407 17.24 17.98 -2.96
CA GLU A 407 16.94 17.11 -1.82
C GLU A 407 15.67 16.28 -2.04
N GLU A 408 14.66 16.80 -2.75
CA GLU A 408 13.40 16.11 -3.08
C GLU A 408 13.53 14.89 -4.01
N TYR A 409 14.73 14.65 -4.58
CA TYR A 409 14.98 13.51 -5.48
C TYR A 409 15.60 12.30 -4.77
N LEU A 410 15.86 12.39 -3.46
CA LEU A 410 16.44 11.30 -2.67
C LEU A 410 15.79 11.22 -1.28
N ASP A 411 15.02 10.16 -1.07
CA ASP A 411 14.51 9.80 0.25
C ASP A 411 15.19 8.51 0.73
N ILE A 412 15.56 8.47 2.01
CA ILE A 412 16.25 7.33 2.64
C ILE A 412 15.56 7.03 3.95
N TYR A 413 14.81 5.94 3.95
CA TYR A 413 14.03 5.44 5.07
C TYR A 413 14.77 4.29 5.75
N ILE A 414 14.90 4.39 7.06
CA ILE A 414 15.48 3.35 7.91
C ILE A 414 14.39 2.81 8.82
N PHE A 415 14.08 1.53 8.65
CA PHE A 415 13.22 0.75 9.55
C PHE A 415 14.12 -0.02 10.50
N ALA A 416 14.27 0.51 11.70
CA ALA A 416 15.07 -0.10 12.75
C ALA A 416 14.32 -1.31 13.33
N ILE A 417 14.88 -2.50 13.12
CA ILE A 417 14.28 -3.79 13.48
C ILE A 417 15.25 -4.59 14.33
N GLY A 418 14.77 -5.54 15.13
CA GLY A 418 15.60 -6.36 16.01
C GLY A 418 15.46 -6.03 17.49
N ALA A 419 16.11 -6.83 18.34
CA ALA A 419 15.93 -6.75 19.78
C ALA A 419 16.79 -5.66 20.46
N GLU A 420 17.89 -5.27 19.83
CA GLU A 420 18.77 -4.19 20.28
C GLU A 420 19.08 -3.27 19.09
N LEU A 421 18.74 -1.99 19.22
CA LEU A 421 18.88 -1.01 18.13
C LEU A 421 20.06 -0.07 18.40
N PHE A 422 20.84 0.22 17.36
CA PHE A 422 21.96 1.14 17.38
C PHE A 422 21.54 2.49 16.76
N ASP A 423 20.70 3.23 17.48
CA ASP A 423 20.09 4.49 16.98
C ASP A 423 21.09 5.55 16.51
N ASP A 424 22.18 5.75 17.28
CA ASP A 424 23.20 6.76 16.98
C ASP A 424 23.91 6.47 15.64
N ASP A 425 23.96 5.20 15.26
CA ASP A 425 24.53 4.73 14.00
C ASP A 425 23.53 4.80 12.83
N LEU A 426 22.22 4.68 13.11
CA LEU A 426 21.18 4.64 12.08
C LEU A 426 20.60 6.01 11.72
N LEU A 427 20.39 6.89 12.71
CA LEU A 427 19.81 8.22 12.50
C LEU A 427 20.55 9.06 11.43
N PRO A 428 21.90 9.10 11.40
CA PRO A 428 22.65 9.85 10.39
C PRO A 428 22.45 9.34 8.96
N LEU A 429 21.93 8.12 8.79
CA LEU A 429 21.79 7.47 7.48
C LEU A 429 20.53 7.90 6.73
N THR A 430 19.64 8.62 7.39
CA THR A 430 18.41 9.13 6.78
C THR A 430 18.66 10.34 5.86
N ALA A 431 17.74 10.56 4.92
CA ALA A 431 17.69 11.73 4.04
C ALA A 431 16.28 11.89 3.47
N GLY A 432 15.90 13.11 3.12
CA GLY A 432 14.61 13.41 2.49
C GLY A 432 14.07 14.76 2.94
N THR A 433 13.06 15.25 2.22
CA THR A 433 12.45 16.57 2.50
C THR A 433 11.16 16.40 3.30
N GLY A 434 11.17 16.80 4.57
CA GLY A 434 10.00 16.71 5.45
C GLY A 434 9.69 15.28 5.93
N GLY A 435 8.70 15.11 6.80
CA GLY A 435 8.29 13.79 7.30
C GLY A 435 9.32 13.07 8.20
N GLN A 436 8.94 11.90 8.71
CA GLN A 436 9.81 10.99 9.47
C GLN A 436 10.46 9.96 8.53
N HIS A 437 11.77 9.79 8.67
CA HIS A 437 12.58 8.87 7.85
C HIS A 437 13.25 7.75 8.65
N TYR A 438 13.11 7.78 9.98
CA TYR A 438 13.63 6.78 10.89
C TYR A 438 12.46 6.23 11.71
N PHE A 439 12.26 4.91 11.67
CA PHE A 439 11.17 4.24 12.37
C PHE A 439 11.69 3.11 13.25
N ARG A 440 11.35 3.12 14.55
CA ARG A 440 11.65 2.04 15.50
C ARG A 440 10.51 1.04 15.52
N MET A 441 10.74 -0.15 15.00
CA MET A 441 9.71 -1.18 14.89
C MET A 441 9.72 -2.08 16.13
N LYS A 442 8.56 -2.23 16.79
CA LYS A 442 8.38 -3.27 17.82
C LYS A 442 8.13 -4.64 17.19
N ASP A 443 7.27 -4.68 16.19
CA ASP A 443 6.96 -5.83 15.36
C ASP A 443 6.72 -5.32 13.92
N ILE A 444 7.14 -6.09 12.92
CA ILE A 444 7.05 -5.73 11.51
C ILE A 444 5.78 -6.33 10.89
N GLN A 445 5.12 -7.30 11.52
CA GLN A 445 3.83 -7.85 11.06
C GLN A 445 2.82 -6.75 10.75
N ASN A 446 2.74 -5.77 11.64
CA ASN A 446 1.81 -4.66 11.52
C ASN A 446 2.22 -3.67 10.40
N LEU A 447 3.45 -3.72 9.86
CA LEU A 447 3.86 -2.93 8.68
C LEU A 447 3.17 -3.44 7.40
N GLN A 448 2.75 -4.71 7.34
CA GLN A 448 1.91 -5.20 6.26
C GLN A 448 0.55 -4.49 6.26
N GLU A 449 -0.04 -4.29 7.44
CA GLU A 449 -1.28 -3.53 7.63
C GLU A 449 -1.08 -2.04 7.30
N THR A 450 0.07 -1.46 7.68
CA THR A 450 0.50 -0.13 7.24
C THR A 450 0.47 -0.02 5.72
N PHE A 451 1.06 -0.97 4.99
CA PHE A 451 1.11 -0.94 3.52
C PHE A 451 -0.26 -1.15 2.86
N ASP A 452 -1.18 -1.84 3.54
CA ASP A 452 -2.59 -1.84 3.15
C ASP A 452 -3.25 -0.47 3.30
N ALA A 453 -2.82 0.35 4.26
CA ALA A 453 -3.32 1.70 4.52
C ALA A 453 -2.57 2.84 3.79
N ILE A 454 -1.35 2.61 3.29
CA ILE A 454 -0.58 3.59 2.47
C ILE A 454 -1.41 4.11 1.29
N ILE A 455 -2.25 3.25 0.72
CA ILE A 455 -3.25 3.65 -0.27
C ILE A 455 -4.55 3.91 0.48
N ASP A 456 -4.69 5.11 1.03
CA ASP A 456 -6.03 5.63 1.28
C ASP A 456 -6.71 5.80 -0.08
N GLU A 457 -7.48 4.79 -0.43
CA GLU A 457 -8.18 4.66 -1.69
C GLU A 457 -9.06 5.91 -1.95
N GLU A 458 -9.51 6.63 -0.90
CA GLU A 458 -10.33 7.86 -1.01
C GLU A 458 -9.68 9.00 -1.81
N GLU A 459 -8.35 9.06 -1.88
CA GLU A 459 -7.62 10.14 -2.57
C GLU A 459 -7.20 9.80 -4.00
N VAL A 460 -7.26 8.54 -4.40
CA VAL A 460 -7.03 8.13 -5.80
C VAL A 460 -8.33 8.25 -6.61
N LYS A 461 -8.91 9.46 -6.58
CA LYS A 461 -10.15 9.79 -7.30
C LYS A 461 -9.86 9.74 -8.80
N GLY A 462 -10.38 8.70 -9.46
CA GLY A 462 -10.27 8.53 -10.92
C GLY A 462 -9.77 7.16 -11.36
N LEU A 463 -9.14 6.36 -10.49
CA LEU A 463 -8.73 5.00 -10.86
C LEU A 463 -9.93 4.04 -10.85
N CYS A 464 -10.24 3.50 -12.02
CA CYS A 464 -11.26 2.48 -12.21
C CYS A 464 -10.76 1.08 -11.82
N GLY A 465 -11.66 0.15 -11.49
CA GLY A 465 -11.36 -1.28 -11.40
C GLY A 465 -10.49 -1.71 -10.20
N LEU A 466 -10.27 -0.86 -9.20
CA LEU A 466 -9.56 -1.28 -7.99
C LEU A 466 -10.50 -2.09 -7.07
N HIS A 467 -10.02 -3.23 -6.57
CA HIS A 467 -10.75 -4.05 -5.58
C HIS A 467 -9.80 -4.72 -4.56
N LYS A 468 -10.33 -5.14 -3.41
CA LYS A 468 -9.57 -5.90 -2.38
C LYS A 468 -9.67 -7.41 -2.61
N GLU A 469 -8.54 -8.13 -2.62
CA GLU A 469 -8.52 -9.58 -2.85
C GLU A 469 -8.82 -10.44 -1.60
N TYR A 470 -8.64 -9.93 -0.38
CA TYR A 470 -8.80 -10.69 0.85
C TYR A 470 -10.25 -10.77 1.36
N GLU A 471 -10.58 -11.84 2.09
CA GLU A 471 -11.86 -12.02 2.78
C GLU A 471 -12.02 -10.97 3.89
N THR A 472 -12.74 -9.88 3.59
CA THR A 472 -13.21 -8.93 4.60
C THR A 472 -14.60 -9.34 5.11
N GLU A 473 -14.97 -8.87 6.31
CA GLU A 473 -16.28 -9.15 6.94
C GLU A 473 -17.51 -8.83 6.07
N SER A 474 -17.36 -8.03 5.00
CA SER A 474 -18.42 -7.72 4.05
C SER A 474 -17.97 -7.94 2.60
N LYS A 475 -18.53 -8.96 1.94
CA LYS A 475 -18.31 -9.26 0.52
C LYS A 475 -18.67 -8.10 -0.43
N ARG A 476 -19.46 -7.12 0.02
CA ARG A 476 -19.76 -5.90 -0.74
C ARG A 476 -18.52 -5.00 -0.89
N LYS A 477 -17.61 -5.01 0.10
CA LYS A 477 -16.31 -4.29 0.06
C LYS A 477 -15.35 -4.84 -1.01
N ARG A 478 -15.59 -6.08 -1.48
CA ARG A 478 -14.79 -6.72 -2.53
C ARG A 478 -15.15 -6.26 -3.94
N TYR A 479 -16.35 -5.72 -4.18
CA TYR A 479 -16.81 -5.35 -5.52
C TYR A 479 -17.42 -3.94 -5.54
N PRO A 480 -16.59 -2.89 -5.48
CA PRO A 480 -17.03 -1.52 -5.18
C PRO A 480 -17.82 -0.85 -6.31
N TRP A 481 -17.85 -1.43 -7.51
CA TRP A 481 -18.67 -0.93 -8.63
C TRP A 481 -20.11 -1.45 -8.62
N MET A 482 -20.44 -2.38 -7.74
CA MET A 482 -21.72 -3.09 -7.78
C MET A 482 -22.91 -2.17 -7.48
N ALA A 483 -23.87 -2.09 -8.40
CA ALA A 483 -25.12 -1.36 -8.25
C ALA A 483 -26.32 -2.30 -8.37
N PHE A 484 -27.26 -2.23 -7.42
CA PHE A 484 -28.54 -2.95 -7.55
C PHE A 484 -29.61 -2.03 -8.07
N ILE A 485 -30.32 -2.47 -9.11
CA ILE A 485 -31.32 -1.67 -9.80
C ILE A 485 -32.69 -2.30 -9.58
N THR A 486 -33.64 -1.50 -9.12
CA THR A 486 -35.03 -1.91 -8.95
C THR A 486 -35.93 -0.93 -9.70
N ILE A 487 -36.74 -1.46 -10.60
CA ILE A 487 -37.69 -0.69 -11.40
C ILE A 487 -39.09 -1.11 -10.98
N GLN A 488 -39.86 -0.15 -10.47
CA GLN A 488 -41.18 -0.39 -9.91
C GLN A 488 -42.25 0.35 -10.72
N ASN A 489 -43.09 -0.41 -11.41
CA ASN A 489 -44.26 0.10 -12.13
C ASN A 489 -45.54 -0.49 -11.55
N GLU A 490 -46.70 0.07 -11.92
CA GLU A 490 -48.01 -0.46 -11.48
C GLU A 490 -48.15 -1.96 -11.81
N GLY A 491 -48.05 -2.81 -10.77
CA GLY A 491 -48.19 -4.25 -10.89
C GLY A 491 -46.96 -5.04 -11.37
N SER A 492 -45.80 -4.40 -11.62
CA SER A 492 -44.57 -5.13 -11.97
C SER A 492 -43.33 -4.60 -11.27
N LEU A 493 -42.55 -5.50 -10.67
CA LEU A 493 -41.26 -5.23 -10.07
C LEU A 493 -40.17 -5.96 -10.87
N GLN A 494 -39.20 -5.21 -11.39
CA GLN A 494 -38.07 -5.76 -12.13
C GLN A 494 -36.78 -5.43 -11.38
N THR A 495 -35.92 -6.43 -11.21
CA THR A 495 -34.63 -6.29 -10.54
C THR A 495 -33.52 -6.62 -11.51
N CYS A 496 -32.52 -5.76 -11.57
CA CYS A 496 -31.32 -5.92 -12.37
C CYS A 496 -30.09 -5.55 -11.55
N ILE A 497 -28.93 -5.83 -12.12
CA ILE A 497 -27.63 -5.39 -11.62
C ILE A 497 -27.06 -4.37 -12.60
N GLY A 498 -26.21 -3.49 -12.11
CA GLY A 498 -25.37 -2.64 -12.94
C GLY A 498 -24.00 -2.45 -12.33
N SER A 499 -23.14 -1.77 -13.07
CA SER A 499 -21.81 -1.38 -12.65
C SER A 499 -21.65 0.12 -12.71
N LEU A 500 -21.14 0.72 -11.63
CA LEU A 500 -20.69 2.10 -11.63
C LEU A 500 -19.50 2.22 -12.59
N VAL A 501 -19.57 3.13 -13.58
CA VAL A 501 -18.50 3.32 -14.59
C VAL A 501 -17.80 4.67 -14.48
N ASN A 502 -18.43 5.64 -13.80
CA ASN A 502 -17.80 6.85 -13.27
C ASN A 502 -18.63 7.34 -12.05
N THR A 503 -18.38 8.53 -11.50
CA THR A 503 -19.10 9.02 -10.29
C THR A 503 -20.61 9.21 -10.47
N GLN A 504 -21.11 9.26 -11.70
CA GLN A 504 -22.51 9.62 -11.98
C GLN A 504 -23.25 8.62 -12.87
N PHE A 505 -22.56 7.66 -13.50
CA PHE A 505 -23.16 6.73 -14.44
C PHE A 505 -23.05 5.28 -14.00
N VAL A 506 -24.17 4.57 -14.13
CA VAL A 506 -24.28 3.11 -13.96
C VAL A 506 -24.61 2.48 -15.29
N LEU A 507 -23.79 1.52 -15.72
CA LEU A 507 -23.99 0.69 -16.91
C LEU A 507 -24.83 -0.54 -16.55
N THR A 508 -25.84 -0.85 -17.37
CA THR A 508 -26.74 -2.00 -17.19
C THR A 508 -27.34 -2.45 -18.53
N ALA A 509 -28.24 -3.44 -18.51
CA ALA A 509 -28.95 -3.94 -19.69
C ALA A 509 -30.16 -3.07 -20.05
N ALA A 510 -30.47 -2.97 -21.34
CA ALA A 510 -31.62 -2.20 -21.83
C ALA A 510 -32.96 -2.86 -21.51
N HIS A 511 -33.03 -4.21 -21.56
CA HIS A 511 -34.25 -4.98 -21.28
C HIS A 511 -34.72 -4.88 -19.82
N CYS A 512 -33.89 -4.30 -18.95
CA CYS A 512 -34.30 -3.92 -17.60
C CYS A 512 -35.44 -2.89 -17.62
N PHE A 513 -35.50 -2.05 -18.65
CA PHE A 513 -36.47 -0.98 -18.80
C PHE A 513 -37.59 -1.37 -19.77
N LYS A 514 -38.80 -0.90 -19.48
CA LYS A 514 -39.97 -1.00 -20.35
C LYS A 514 -40.26 0.33 -21.04
N PHE A 515 -40.97 0.26 -22.17
CA PHE A 515 -41.43 1.46 -22.85
C PHE A 515 -42.38 2.25 -21.94
N GLY A 516 -42.05 3.53 -21.69
CA GLY A 516 -42.81 4.41 -20.81
C GLY A 516 -42.32 4.49 -19.36
N ASP A 517 -41.26 3.75 -18.99
CA ASP A 517 -40.64 3.89 -17.67
C ASP A 517 -40.15 5.33 -17.44
N LEU A 518 -40.42 5.87 -16.25
CA LEU A 518 -39.98 7.19 -15.82
C LEU A 518 -38.77 7.08 -14.86
N PRO A 519 -37.84 8.05 -14.86
CA PRO A 519 -36.69 8.03 -13.95
C PRO A 519 -37.05 7.85 -12.46
N GLU A 520 -38.18 8.41 -12.04
CA GLU A 520 -38.72 8.30 -10.66
C GLU A 520 -39.10 6.86 -10.24
N ASN A 521 -39.33 5.96 -11.20
CA ASN A 521 -39.64 4.55 -10.94
C ASN A 521 -38.37 3.70 -10.82
N VAL A 522 -37.19 4.26 -11.11
CA VAL A 522 -35.91 3.56 -11.11
C VAL A 522 -35.15 3.90 -9.83
N LYS A 523 -34.87 2.88 -9.01
CA LYS A 523 -34.06 3.00 -7.80
C LYS A 523 -32.73 2.30 -8.02
N VAL A 524 -31.64 3.01 -7.75
CA VAL A 524 -30.28 2.46 -7.77
C VAL A 524 -29.74 2.41 -6.35
N GLU A 525 -29.31 1.24 -5.88
CA GLU A 525 -28.69 1.09 -4.55
C GLU A 525 -27.17 1.04 -4.63
N ILE A 526 -26.52 2.08 -4.12
CA ILE A 526 -25.07 2.21 -3.93
C ILE A 526 -24.86 2.81 -2.53
N ASP A 527 -24.06 2.17 -1.69
CA ASP A 527 -23.85 2.61 -0.31
C ASP A 527 -22.51 3.34 -0.19
N ASP A 528 -22.54 4.67 -0.32
CA ASP A 528 -21.37 5.56 -0.30
C ASP A 528 -21.25 6.38 1.00
N GLY A 529 -21.96 5.97 2.06
CA GLY A 529 -22.02 6.70 3.33
C GLY A 529 -22.92 7.95 3.34
N GLN A 530 -23.50 8.35 2.19
CA GLN A 530 -24.47 9.45 2.11
C GLN A 530 -25.93 8.97 1.96
N GLY A 531 -26.14 7.66 2.09
CA GLY A 531 -27.45 7.02 1.94
C GLY A 531 -27.45 6.02 0.79
N ARG A 532 -28.08 4.87 1.02
CA ARG A 532 -27.99 3.69 0.16
C ARG A 532 -28.73 3.80 -1.18
N VAL A 533 -29.79 4.61 -1.27
CA VAL A 533 -30.60 4.74 -2.49
C VAL A 533 -30.23 6.03 -3.21
N LYS A 534 -29.91 5.93 -4.50
CA LYS A 534 -29.54 7.03 -5.38
C LYS A 534 -30.70 7.43 -6.28
N ILE A 535 -30.87 8.74 -6.43
CA ILE A 535 -31.90 9.32 -7.30
C ILE A 535 -31.38 9.32 -8.73
N VAL A 536 -32.23 8.88 -9.66
CA VAL A 536 -31.92 8.81 -11.08
C VAL A 536 -32.38 10.10 -11.77
N LYS A 537 -31.46 10.78 -12.45
CA LYS A 537 -31.75 11.97 -13.28
C LYS A 537 -32.39 11.56 -14.60
N THR A 538 -31.81 10.57 -15.28
CA THR A 538 -32.32 10.02 -16.54
C THR A 538 -31.66 8.67 -16.80
N PHE A 539 -32.18 7.91 -17.75
CA PHE A 539 -31.48 6.79 -18.35
C PHE A 539 -31.48 6.91 -19.89
N LYS A 540 -30.52 6.26 -20.54
CA LYS A 540 -30.35 6.24 -22.00
C LYS A 540 -30.20 4.80 -22.45
N ILE A 541 -31.11 4.37 -23.32
CA ILE A 541 -31.06 3.05 -23.96
C ILE A 541 -30.36 3.19 -25.31
N HIS A 542 -29.61 2.17 -25.72
CA HIS A 542 -28.98 2.15 -27.03
C HIS A 542 -30.03 2.37 -28.15
N PRO A 543 -29.81 3.28 -29.12
CA PRO A 543 -30.83 3.64 -30.11
C PRO A 543 -31.24 2.48 -31.04
N ASN A 544 -30.36 1.51 -31.25
CA ASN A 544 -30.64 0.32 -32.07
C ASN A 544 -31.28 -0.84 -31.28
N TYR A 545 -31.47 -0.70 -29.97
CA TYR A 545 -32.11 -1.75 -29.17
C TYR A 545 -33.58 -1.88 -29.56
N ASN A 546 -33.97 -3.07 -30.04
CA ASN A 546 -35.35 -3.36 -30.40
C ASN A 546 -35.67 -4.84 -30.23
N ILE A 547 -36.35 -5.18 -29.14
CA ILE A 547 -36.72 -6.55 -28.78
C ILE A 547 -37.59 -7.26 -29.82
N SER A 548 -38.29 -6.52 -30.67
CA SER A 548 -39.23 -7.06 -31.66
C SER A 548 -38.67 -7.14 -33.09
N ALA A 549 -37.42 -6.71 -33.32
CA ALA A 549 -36.88 -6.50 -34.66
C ALA A 549 -36.85 -7.78 -35.53
N LYS A 550 -36.66 -8.94 -34.90
CA LYS A 550 -36.46 -10.24 -35.58
C LYS A 550 -37.62 -11.23 -35.41
N VAL A 551 -38.80 -10.76 -34.95
CA VAL A 551 -40.00 -11.62 -34.79
C VAL A 551 -40.38 -12.30 -36.11
N LYS A 552 -40.28 -11.59 -37.25
CA LYS A 552 -40.56 -12.15 -38.58
C LYS A 552 -39.52 -13.17 -39.06
N GLU A 553 -38.34 -13.17 -38.47
CA GLU A 553 -37.23 -14.09 -38.78
C GLU A 553 -37.17 -15.25 -37.78
N GLY A 554 -38.19 -15.41 -36.92
CA GLY A 554 -38.30 -16.52 -35.97
C GLY A 554 -37.57 -16.30 -34.66
N VAL A 555 -37.44 -15.05 -34.21
CA VAL A 555 -36.86 -14.69 -32.90
C VAL A 555 -37.85 -13.81 -32.15
N ASN A 556 -38.52 -14.37 -31.13
CA ASN A 556 -39.58 -13.66 -30.38
C ASN A 556 -39.05 -12.44 -29.62
N GLU A 557 -37.87 -12.57 -29.02
CA GLU A 557 -37.20 -11.50 -28.26
C GLU A 557 -35.77 -11.37 -28.77
N PHE A 558 -35.45 -10.21 -29.34
CA PHE A 558 -34.16 -9.93 -29.97
C PHE A 558 -33.34 -8.95 -29.13
N TYR A 559 -32.37 -9.47 -28.39
CA TYR A 559 -31.60 -8.72 -27.39
C TYR A 559 -30.37 -7.99 -27.98
N ASP A 560 -30.31 -7.76 -29.29
CA ASP A 560 -29.17 -7.05 -29.86
C ASP A 560 -29.11 -5.60 -29.36
N TYR A 561 -27.90 -5.10 -29.09
CA TYR A 561 -27.65 -3.81 -28.45
C TYR A 561 -28.34 -3.62 -27.08
N ASP A 562 -28.50 -4.69 -26.31
CA ASP A 562 -29.10 -4.68 -24.97
C ASP A 562 -28.22 -3.98 -23.91
N VAL A 563 -28.03 -2.67 -24.06
CA VAL A 563 -27.20 -1.83 -23.18
C VAL A 563 -27.89 -0.50 -22.88
N ALA A 564 -27.80 -0.07 -21.62
CA ALA A 564 -28.33 1.19 -21.15
C ALA A 564 -27.41 1.84 -20.10
N LEU A 565 -27.47 3.16 -20.02
CA LEU A 565 -26.75 3.97 -19.04
C LEU A 565 -27.75 4.72 -18.16
N ILE A 566 -27.63 4.59 -16.85
CA ILE A 566 -28.38 5.37 -15.86
C ILE A 566 -27.50 6.53 -15.41
N GLN A 567 -27.99 7.76 -15.51
CA GLN A 567 -27.36 8.95 -14.95
C GLN A 567 -27.98 9.27 -13.59
N LEU A 568 -27.15 9.37 -12.56
CA LEU A 568 -27.54 9.77 -11.21
C LEU A 568 -27.70 11.29 -11.12
N GLU A 569 -28.53 11.76 -10.20
CA GLU A 569 -28.72 13.21 -9.97
C GLU A 569 -27.54 13.86 -9.24
N LYS A 570 -26.87 13.09 -8.38
CA LYS A 570 -25.68 13.51 -7.63
C LYS A 570 -24.58 12.47 -7.78
N ASP A 571 -23.35 12.97 -7.79
CA ASP A 571 -22.16 12.14 -7.78
C ASP A 571 -22.09 11.28 -6.53
N VAL A 572 -21.73 10.01 -6.70
CA VAL A 572 -21.43 9.13 -5.57
C VAL A 572 -20.12 9.52 -4.92
N ARG A 573 -20.03 9.41 -3.60
CA ARG A 573 -18.76 9.61 -2.89
C ARG A 573 -17.86 8.39 -3.12
N ILE A 574 -16.77 8.59 -3.85
CA ILE A 574 -15.73 7.56 -4.00
C ILE A 574 -15.12 7.23 -2.63
N SER A 575 -15.03 5.93 -2.34
CA SER A 575 -14.46 5.36 -1.12
C SER A 575 -13.89 3.98 -1.42
N SER A 576 -13.39 3.25 -0.42
CA SER A 576 -13.00 1.84 -0.62
C SER A 576 -14.17 0.94 -1.01
N ASP A 577 -15.39 1.35 -0.66
CA ASP A 577 -16.59 0.54 -0.82
C ASP A 577 -17.38 0.91 -2.09
N VAL A 578 -17.05 2.06 -2.72
CA VAL A 578 -17.72 2.58 -3.91
C VAL A 578 -16.71 3.15 -4.90
N ARG A 579 -16.55 2.49 -6.06
CA ARG A 579 -15.61 2.86 -7.12
C ARG A 579 -16.10 2.45 -8.50
N PRO A 580 -15.73 3.17 -9.57
CA PRO A 580 -16.05 2.75 -10.91
C PRO A 580 -15.25 1.50 -11.33
N ILE A 581 -15.83 0.63 -12.15
CA ILE A 581 -15.11 -0.42 -12.87
C ILE A 581 -14.49 0.15 -14.15
N CYS A 582 -13.36 -0.40 -14.61
CA CYS A 582 -12.79 0.00 -15.90
C CYS A 582 -13.65 -0.51 -17.06
N ILE A 583 -13.79 0.30 -18.11
CA ILE A 583 -14.52 -0.08 -19.34
C ILE A 583 -13.63 0.02 -20.58
N PRO A 584 -13.91 -0.72 -21.66
CA PRO A 584 -12.97 -0.83 -22.76
C PRO A 584 -12.82 0.46 -23.56
N CYS A 585 -11.66 0.59 -24.18
CA CYS A 585 -11.28 1.66 -25.10
C CYS A 585 -11.24 3.05 -24.47
N THR A 586 -10.88 3.11 -23.18
CA THR A 586 -10.61 4.36 -22.46
C THR A 586 -9.16 4.43 -22.01
N GLN A 587 -8.66 5.65 -21.78
CA GLN A 587 -7.29 5.88 -21.31
C GLN A 587 -7.06 5.25 -19.94
N GLU A 588 -8.04 5.32 -19.04
CA GLU A 588 -7.96 4.77 -17.68
C GLU A 588 -7.78 3.25 -17.70
N THR A 589 -8.36 2.57 -18.71
CA THR A 589 -8.15 1.13 -18.93
C THR A 589 -6.78 0.84 -19.52
N SER A 590 -6.21 1.72 -20.35
CA SER A 590 -4.83 1.57 -20.82
C SER A 590 -3.84 1.67 -19.68
N ASP A 591 -4.08 2.59 -18.75
CA ASP A 591 -3.28 2.76 -17.54
C ASP A 591 -3.43 1.51 -16.64
N ALA A 592 -4.67 1.01 -16.48
CA ALA A 592 -4.95 -0.23 -15.76
C ALA A 592 -4.22 -1.46 -16.33
N LEU A 593 -4.10 -1.52 -17.66
CA LEU A 593 -3.43 -2.59 -18.38
C LEU A 593 -1.92 -2.35 -18.58
N LYS A 594 -1.40 -1.22 -18.09
CA LYS A 594 0.01 -0.81 -18.21
C LYS A 594 0.48 -0.77 -19.66
N LEU A 595 -0.39 -0.34 -20.58
CA LEU A 595 -0.04 -0.18 -21.98
C LEU A 595 0.85 1.06 -22.15
N VAL A 596 2.02 0.89 -22.78
CA VAL A 596 3.01 1.95 -22.94
C VAL A 596 2.78 2.74 -24.23
N GLY A 597 2.73 4.08 -24.14
CA GLY A 597 2.60 4.99 -25.29
C GLY A 597 1.15 5.24 -25.72
N GLU A 598 0.93 5.70 -26.96
CA GLU A 598 -0.41 5.87 -27.54
C GLU A 598 -1.04 4.49 -27.82
N SER A 599 -1.76 3.98 -26.82
CA SER A 599 -2.48 2.72 -26.90
C SER A 599 -3.76 2.84 -27.74
N THR A 600 -4.16 1.77 -28.43
CA THR A 600 -5.41 1.74 -29.23
C THR A 600 -6.47 0.85 -28.61
N CYS A 601 -7.73 1.09 -28.97
CA CYS A 601 -8.88 0.25 -28.58
C CYS A 601 -8.66 -1.24 -28.95
N LYS A 602 -8.08 -1.48 -30.13
CA LYS A 602 -7.74 -2.83 -30.61
C LYS A 602 -6.69 -3.53 -29.76
N GLN A 603 -5.69 -2.80 -29.25
CA GLN A 603 -4.67 -3.37 -28.37
C GLN A 603 -5.29 -3.82 -27.04
N GLN A 604 -6.20 -3.03 -26.47
CA GLN A 604 -6.93 -3.44 -25.27
C GLN A 604 -7.76 -4.71 -25.52
N GLU A 605 -8.48 -4.80 -26.65
CA GLU A 605 -9.25 -5.99 -27.02
C GLU A 605 -8.35 -7.24 -27.10
N GLN A 606 -7.17 -7.11 -27.72
CA GLN A 606 -6.21 -8.21 -27.85
C GLN A 606 -5.59 -8.65 -26.52
N VAL A 607 -5.43 -7.76 -25.54
CA VAL A 607 -4.93 -8.10 -24.20
C VAL A 607 -6.01 -8.75 -23.35
N LEU A 608 -7.23 -8.22 -23.42
CA LEU A 608 -8.35 -8.68 -22.61
C LEU A 608 -8.99 -9.96 -23.14
N LEU A 609 -9.04 -10.15 -24.47
CA LEU A 609 -9.70 -11.28 -25.15
C LEU A 609 -8.72 -12.00 -26.08
N LYS A 610 -7.57 -12.43 -25.53
CA LYS A 610 -6.45 -13.01 -26.29
C LYS A 610 -6.69 -14.46 -26.71
N ASN A 611 -7.32 -15.24 -25.84
CA ASN A 611 -7.39 -16.69 -25.95
C ASN A 611 -8.70 -17.14 -26.61
N HIS A 612 -8.69 -18.30 -27.28
CA HIS A 612 -9.92 -18.89 -27.83
C HIS A 612 -10.96 -19.29 -26.75
N LEU A 613 -10.49 -19.44 -25.51
CA LEU A 613 -11.30 -19.63 -24.31
C LEU A 613 -10.77 -18.65 -23.27
N GLU A 614 -11.45 -17.52 -23.12
CA GLU A 614 -11.01 -16.46 -22.22
C GLU A 614 -11.72 -16.61 -20.87
N LYS A 615 -10.96 -16.75 -19.77
CA LYS A 615 -11.54 -16.78 -18.43
C LYS A 615 -12.06 -15.39 -18.07
N LEU A 616 -13.34 -15.31 -17.71
CA LEU A 616 -14.03 -14.11 -17.25
C LEU A 616 -14.81 -14.45 -15.98
N SER A 617 -15.34 -13.42 -15.32
CA SER A 617 -16.18 -13.57 -14.14
C SER A 617 -17.40 -12.66 -14.21
N PHE A 618 -18.48 -13.05 -13.54
CA PHE A 618 -19.64 -12.19 -13.28
C PHE A 618 -20.07 -12.30 -11.82
N LEU A 619 -20.89 -11.35 -11.36
CA LEU A 619 -21.44 -11.34 -10.00
C LEU A 619 -22.89 -11.81 -10.00
N THR A 620 -23.23 -12.68 -9.07
CA THR A 620 -24.61 -13.11 -8.82
C THR A 620 -25.08 -12.74 -7.42
N LYS A 621 -26.34 -12.30 -7.30
CA LYS A 621 -26.93 -11.94 -6.01
C LYS A 621 -27.58 -13.16 -5.35
N LYS A 622 -27.17 -13.49 -4.13
CA LYS A 622 -27.73 -14.59 -3.33
C LYS A 622 -28.19 -14.09 -1.97
N ALA A 623 -29.50 -13.99 -1.77
CA ALA A 623 -30.15 -13.50 -0.55
C ALA A 623 -29.53 -12.19 0.01
N ASN A 624 -28.55 -12.32 0.92
CA ASN A 624 -27.86 -11.20 1.58
C ASN A 624 -26.38 -11.03 1.16
N SER A 625 -25.90 -11.77 0.17
CA SER A 625 -24.50 -11.77 -0.28
C SER A 625 -24.37 -11.70 -1.80
N VAL A 626 -23.18 -11.32 -2.27
CA VAL A 626 -22.77 -11.39 -3.67
C VAL A 626 -21.71 -12.48 -3.79
N GLU A 627 -21.83 -13.31 -4.82
CA GLU A 627 -20.83 -14.33 -5.18
C GLU A 627 -20.28 -14.03 -6.58
N GLU A 628 -18.96 -14.16 -6.74
CA GLU A 628 -18.30 -14.16 -8.04
C GLU A 628 -18.35 -15.55 -8.66
N LYS A 629 -18.65 -15.60 -9.95
CA LYS A 629 -18.80 -16.82 -10.74
C LYS A 629 -17.87 -16.80 -11.93
N ASP A 630 -16.98 -17.78 -11.98
CA ASP A 630 -16.07 -18.00 -13.10
C ASP A 630 -16.84 -18.56 -14.31
N VAL A 631 -16.52 -18.01 -15.48
CA VAL A 631 -17.01 -18.45 -16.80
C VAL A 631 -15.91 -18.33 -17.85
N HIS A 632 -16.11 -18.94 -19.01
CA HIS A 632 -15.18 -18.82 -20.13
C HIS A 632 -15.91 -18.30 -21.36
N ALA A 633 -15.42 -17.22 -21.97
CA ALA A 633 -15.91 -16.73 -23.25
C ALA A 633 -15.32 -17.56 -24.41
N LYS A 634 -16.19 -18.02 -25.30
CA LYS A 634 -15.85 -18.87 -26.44
C LYS A 634 -15.62 -17.96 -27.65
N LEU A 635 -14.36 -17.82 -28.04
CA LEU A 635 -13.91 -16.90 -29.08
C LEU A 635 -13.33 -17.65 -30.30
N GLY A 636 -13.24 -16.96 -31.44
CA GLY A 636 -12.74 -17.56 -32.68
C GLY A 636 -13.57 -18.78 -33.10
N GLU A 637 -12.90 -19.88 -33.43
CA GLU A 637 -13.53 -21.12 -33.92
C GLU A 637 -14.51 -21.75 -32.91
N ASN A 638 -14.32 -21.53 -31.60
CA ASN A 638 -15.20 -22.06 -30.56
C ASN A 638 -16.55 -21.32 -30.46
N ARG A 639 -16.64 -20.12 -31.05
CA ARG A 639 -17.83 -19.26 -30.92
C ARG A 639 -19.04 -19.88 -31.62
N ASP A 640 -18.85 -20.41 -32.83
CA ASP A 640 -19.95 -20.92 -33.66
C ASP A 640 -20.67 -22.11 -33.00
N GLU A 641 -19.92 -23.03 -32.38
CA GLU A 641 -20.53 -24.13 -31.61
C GLU A 641 -21.24 -23.62 -30.35
N CYS A 642 -20.68 -22.59 -29.69
CA CYS A 642 -21.32 -21.98 -28.52
C CYS A 642 -22.69 -21.38 -28.87
N ILE A 643 -22.77 -20.56 -29.92
CA ILE A 643 -24.01 -19.88 -30.29
C ILE A 643 -25.05 -20.83 -30.90
N ARG A 644 -24.65 -22.00 -31.43
CA ARG A 644 -25.58 -22.99 -31.98
C ARG A 644 -26.64 -23.43 -30.97
N HIS A 645 -26.29 -23.44 -29.68
CA HIS A 645 -27.22 -23.77 -28.60
C HIS A 645 -28.31 -22.70 -28.37
N ALA A 646 -28.17 -21.49 -28.92
CA ALA A 646 -29.24 -20.48 -28.92
C ALA A 646 -30.51 -20.97 -29.61
N LEU A 647 -30.38 -21.85 -30.61
CA LEU A 647 -31.51 -22.45 -31.34
C LEU A 647 -32.41 -23.33 -30.46
N GLN A 648 -31.93 -23.72 -29.27
CA GLN A 648 -32.69 -24.49 -28.30
C GLN A 648 -33.40 -23.60 -27.26
N ALA A 649 -33.20 -22.29 -27.32
CA ALA A 649 -33.79 -21.36 -26.37
C ALA A 649 -35.30 -21.16 -26.66
N PRO A 650 -36.12 -20.97 -25.61
CA PRO A 650 -37.53 -20.64 -25.78
C PRO A 650 -37.72 -19.40 -26.66
N GLY A 651 -38.61 -19.48 -27.65
CA GLY A 651 -38.92 -18.36 -28.54
C GLY A 651 -38.00 -18.17 -29.75
N ILE A 652 -37.06 -19.09 -29.98
CA ILE A 652 -36.22 -19.15 -31.18
C ILE A 652 -36.73 -20.29 -32.09
N THR A 653 -37.15 -19.95 -33.31
CA THR A 653 -37.65 -20.91 -34.33
C THR A 653 -36.88 -20.85 -35.65
N THR A 654 -35.92 -19.93 -35.77
CA THR A 654 -34.98 -19.91 -36.90
C THR A 654 -34.06 -21.13 -36.88
N ASN A 655 -33.48 -21.46 -38.04
CA ASN A 655 -32.42 -22.49 -38.15
C ASN A 655 -31.01 -21.89 -38.15
N ASP A 656 -30.88 -20.56 -38.21
CA ASP A 656 -29.60 -19.87 -38.19
C ASP A 656 -29.39 -19.15 -36.86
N ALA A 657 -28.44 -19.65 -36.06
CA ALA A 657 -28.11 -19.10 -34.75
C ALA A 657 -27.64 -17.63 -34.83
N LYS A 658 -27.06 -17.21 -35.96
CA LYS A 658 -26.56 -15.83 -36.15
C LYS A 658 -27.68 -14.81 -36.29
N VAL A 659 -28.91 -15.25 -36.59
CA VAL A 659 -30.11 -14.39 -36.57
C VAL A 659 -30.48 -14.01 -35.14
N ALA A 660 -30.30 -14.91 -34.18
CA ALA A 660 -30.59 -14.67 -32.76
C ALA A 660 -29.39 -14.06 -32.01
N VAL A 661 -28.17 -14.46 -32.36
CA VAL A 661 -26.92 -14.07 -31.68
C VAL A 661 -25.97 -13.39 -32.67
N THR A 662 -26.04 -12.06 -32.71
CA THR A 662 -25.19 -11.21 -33.55
C THR A 662 -23.73 -11.19 -33.06
N ASP A 663 -22.85 -10.56 -33.82
CA ASP A 663 -21.44 -10.36 -33.44
C ASP A 663 -21.25 -9.40 -32.25
N ASN A 664 -22.34 -8.78 -31.77
CA ASN A 664 -22.34 -7.97 -30.57
C ASN A 664 -22.31 -8.80 -29.29
N PHE A 665 -22.50 -10.13 -29.36
CA PHE A 665 -22.50 -11.01 -28.20
C PHE A 665 -21.19 -11.79 -28.00
N LEU A 666 -20.79 -11.90 -26.74
CA LEU A 666 -19.93 -12.97 -26.24
C LEU A 666 -20.80 -14.15 -25.79
N CYS A 667 -20.30 -15.37 -25.96
CA CYS A 667 -20.99 -16.60 -25.55
C CYS A 667 -20.19 -17.33 -24.48
N THR A 668 -20.86 -17.68 -23.38
CA THR A 668 -20.30 -18.42 -22.23
C THR A 668 -21.24 -19.58 -21.83
N GLY A 669 -20.91 -20.31 -20.76
CA GLY A 669 -21.70 -21.46 -20.32
C GLY A 669 -21.31 -22.76 -21.03
N GLY A 670 -21.78 -23.88 -20.49
CA GLY A 670 -21.45 -25.23 -20.94
C GLY A 670 -20.61 -26.03 -19.95
N LYS A 671 -20.42 -27.32 -20.24
CA LYS A 671 -19.62 -28.25 -19.42
C LYS A 671 -18.20 -28.48 -19.92
N THR A 672 -17.93 -28.16 -21.18
CA THR A 672 -16.69 -28.53 -21.86
C THR A 672 -16.04 -27.28 -22.45
N PRO A 673 -14.71 -27.08 -22.28
CA PRO A 673 -13.77 -27.91 -21.51
C PRO A 673 -13.82 -27.71 -19.99
N PHE A 674 -14.47 -26.63 -19.54
CA PHE A 674 -14.72 -26.35 -18.12
C PHE A 674 -16.23 -26.25 -17.89
N ARG A 675 -16.65 -26.61 -16.68
CA ARG A 675 -18.03 -26.41 -16.26
C ARG A 675 -18.20 -24.97 -15.79
N ASP A 676 -18.79 -24.16 -16.66
CA ASP A 676 -19.08 -22.76 -16.37
C ASP A 676 -20.32 -22.63 -15.50
N HIS A 677 -20.39 -21.55 -14.72
CA HIS A 677 -21.64 -21.14 -14.09
C HIS A 677 -22.59 -20.51 -15.12
N ILE A 678 -23.86 -20.40 -14.76
CA ILE A 678 -24.92 -19.75 -15.53
C ILE A 678 -25.51 -18.59 -14.72
N THR A 679 -25.91 -17.53 -15.41
CA THR A 679 -26.52 -16.33 -14.83
C THR A 679 -27.95 -16.59 -14.36
N CYS A 680 -28.37 -15.86 -13.33
CA CYS A 680 -29.71 -15.94 -12.78
C CYS A 680 -30.61 -14.79 -13.20
N LYS A 681 -31.92 -15.01 -13.13
CA LYS A 681 -32.89 -13.91 -13.18
C LYS A 681 -32.59 -12.93 -12.05
N GLY A 682 -32.25 -11.71 -12.43
CA GLY A 682 -31.78 -10.67 -11.52
C GLY A 682 -30.31 -10.27 -11.74
N ASP A 683 -29.50 -11.13 -12.37
CA ASP A 683 -28.11 -10.83 -12.72
C ASP A 683 -27.97 -10.01 -14.01
N SER A 684 -29.07 -9.90 -14.77
CA SER A 684 -29.19 -9.07 -15.97
C SER A 684 -28.64 -7.66 -15.76
N GLY A 685 -27.83 -7.20 -16.72
CA GLY A 685 -27.13 -5.92 -16.69
C GLY A 685 -25.84 -5.91 -15.87
N GLY A 686 -25.55 -6.97 -15.11
CA GLY A 686 -24.32 -7.10 -14.35
C GLY A 686 -23.06 -7.13 -15.20
N ALA A 687 -21.95 -6.69 -14.62
CA ALA A 687 -20.66 -6.72 -15.28
C ALA A 687 -20.16 -8.15 -15.50
N VAL A 688 -19.74 -8.43 -16.74
CA VAL A 688 -18.87 -9.56 -17.06
C VAL A 688 -17.47 -8.99 -17.27
N PHE A 689 -16.54 -9.37 -16.41
CA PHE A 689 -15.26 -8.70 -16.27
C PHE A 689 -14.10 -9.67 -16.27
N LYS A 690 -12.90 -9.11 -16.45
CA LYS A 690 -11.62 -9.79 -16.34
C LYS A 690 -10.78 -9.07 -15.30
N ASN A 691 -10.21 -9.83 -14.37
CA ASN A 691 -9.20 -9.32 -13.46
C ASN A 691 -7.82 -9.38 -14.17
N TYR A 692 -7.10 -8.27 -14.11
CA TYR A 692 -5.76 -8.09 -14.66
C TYR A 692 -4.88 -7.46 -13.59
N GLU A 693 -3.98 -8.27 -13.01
CA GLU A 693 -3.25 -7.91 -11.80
C GLU A 693 -4.23 -7.41 -10.71
N GLN A 694 -4.05 -6.20 -10.18
CA GLN A 694 -4.91 -5.59 -9.14
C GLN A 694 -6.04 -4.73 -9.72
N ARG A 695 -6.34 -4.85 -11.03
CA ARG A 695 -7.36 -4.05 -11.72
C ARG A 695 -8.42 -4.95 -12.37
N THR A 696 -9.67 -4.51 -12.35
CA THR A 696 -10.80 -5.20 -12.93
C THR A 696 -11.38 -4.41 -14.10
N VAL A 697 -11.50 -5.05 -15.25
CA VAL A 697 -12.03 -4.45 -16.48
C VAL A 697 -13.30 -5.17 -16.90
N GLN A 698 -14.41 -4.44 -17.01
CA GLN A 698 -15.65 -4.95 -17.59
C GLN A 698 -15.48 -5.08 -19.10
N VAL A 699 -15.67 -6.27 -19.64
CA VAL A 699 -15.54 -6.55 -21.09
C VAL A 699 -16.90 -6.79 -21.74
N ALA A 700 -17.89 -7.19 -20.96
CA ALA A 700 -19.25 -7.41 -21.41
C ALA A 700 -20.28 -7.13 -20.30
N LEU A 701 -21.56 -7.20 -20.63
CA LEU A 701 -22.67 -7.13 -19.66
C LEU A 701 -23.62 -8.31 -19.84
N VAL A 702 -24.16 -8.83 -18.74
CA VAL A 702 -25.09 -9.96 -18.74
C VAL A 702 -26.40 -9.57 -19.44
N SER A 703 -26.76 -10.27 -20.52
CA SER A 703 -27.98 -9.99 -21.29
C SER A 703 -29.02 -11.10 -21.12
N TRP A 704 -28.83 -12.27 -21.73
CA TRP A 704 -29.81 -13.35 -21.70
C TRP A 704 -29.16 -14.73 -21.78
N GLY A 705 -29.91 -15.78 -21.41
CA GLY A 705 -29.43 -17.16 -21.40
C GLY A 705 -30.44 -18.16 -21.94
N THR A 706 -29.99 -19.34 -22.37
CA THR A 706 -30.84 -20.37 -22.98
C THR A 706 -31.68 -21.14 -21.96
N LYS A 707 -31.24 -21.21 -20.69
CA LYS A 707 -31.92 -21.95 -19.60
C LYS A 707 -31.80 -21.22 -18.26
N ASP A 708 -32.85 -21.30 -17.46
CA ASP A 708 -32.86 -20.84 -16.06
C ASP A 708 -32.54 -22.03 -15.13
N LEU A 709 -31.27 -22.17 -14.72
CA LEU A 709 -30.80 -23.28 -13.86
C LEU A 709 -30.49 -22.85 -12.41
N CYS A 710 -30.92 -21.66 -12.02
CA CYS A 710 -30.56 -21.10 -10.70
C CYS A 710 -31.22 -21.83 -9.54
N LYS A 711 -32.36 -22.50 -9.77
CA LYS A 711 -32.97 -23.40 -8.79
C LYS A 711 -32.17 -24.70 -8.58
N LEU A 712 -31.21 -25.01 -9.45
CA LEU A 712 -30.40 -26.23 -9.45
C LEU A 712 -28.93 -25.98 -9.09
N GLY A 713 -28.61 -24.81 -8.51
CA GLY A 713 -27.27 -24.46 -8.04
C GLY A 713 -26.48 -23.52 -8.95
N GLY A 714 -26.99 -23.20 -10.15
CA GLY A 714 -26.38 -22.20 -11.04
C GLY A 714 -25.18 -22.70 -11.86
N ASP A 715 -24.97 -24.01 -11.94
CA ASP A 715 -23.96 -24.61 -12.82
C ASP A 715 -24.55 -24.92 -14.21
N SER A 716 -23.74 -24.75 -15.26
CA SER A 716 -24.12 -25.13 -16.61
C SER A 716 -24.33 -26.64 -16.80
N ASP A 717 -25.24 -26.97 -17.72
CA ASP A 717 -25.33 -28.24 -18.40
C ASP A 717 -24.65 -28.22 -19.78
N GLU A 718 -24.74 -29.30 -20.56
CA GLU A 718 -24.07 -29.39 -21.87
C GLU A 718 -24.56 -28.34 -22.89
N THR A 719 -25.81 -27.92 -22.76
CA THR A 719 -26.55 -27.10 -23.71
C THR A 719 -26.89 -25.69 -23.22
N SER A 720 -26.76 -25.42 -21.92
CA SER A 720 -27.00 -24.11 -21.34
C SER A 720 -25.90 -23.13 -21.77
N ARG A 721 -26.28 -21.96 -22.29
CA ARG A 721 -25.38 -20.88 -22.68
C ARG A 721 -25.93 -19.55 -22.21
N ASP A 722 -25.01 -18.65 -21.89
CA ASP A 722 -25.32 -17.24 -21.63
C ASP A 722 -24.64 -16.35 -22.66
N PHE A 723 -25.39 -15.32 -23.06
CA PHE A 723 -24.99 -14.33 -24.05
C PHE A 723 -24.88 -12.96 -23.39
N HIS A 724 -23.76 -12.30 -23.66
CA HIS A 724 -23.37 -11.04 -23.01
C HIS A 724 -23.05 -9.99 -24.06
N ILE A 725 -23.53 -8.76 -23.92
CA ILE A 725 -23.19 -7.69 -24.87
C ILE A 725 -21.72 -7.33 -24.72
N ASN A 726 -20.96 -7.52 -25.79
CA ASN A 726 -19.56 -7.16 -25.88
C ASN A 726 -19.39 -5.64 -25.90
N LEU A 727 -18.77 -5.08 -24.87
CA LEU A 727 -18.61 -3.62 -24.75
C LEU A 727 -17.76 -3.02 -25.87
N PHE A 728 -16.82 -3.77 -26.43
CA PHE A 728 -16.02 -3.33 -27.60
C PHE A 728 -16.90 -3.05 -28.85
N ARG A 729 -18.09 -3.65 -28.93
CA ARG A 729 -19.01 -3.48 -30.07
C ARG A 729 -19.99 -2.32 -29.88
N VAL A 730 -20.10 -1.78 -28.67
CA VAL A 730 -20.98 -0.65 -28.33
C VAL A 730 -20.22 0.60 -27.87
N VAL A 731 -18.90 0.64 -28.04
CA VAL A 731 -18.04 1.81 -27.75
C VAL A 731 -18.59 3.11 -28.35
N PRO A 732 -19.09 3.17 -29.60
CA PRO A 732 -19.64 4.42 -30.14
C PRO A 732 -20.79 5.01 -29.30
N PHE A 733 -21.67 4.16 -28.78
CA PHE A 733 -22.75 4.57 -27.88
C PHE A 733 -22.20 5.03 -26.53
N LEU A 734 -21.30 4.25 -25.92
CA LEU A 734 -20.67 4.62 -24.65
C LEU A 734 -19.93 5.95 -24.76
N LYS A 735 -19.11 6.13 -25.82
CA LYS A 735 -18.37 7.36 -26.10
C LYS A 735 -19.28 8.57 -26.31
N SER A 736 -20.42 8.39 -26.99
CA SER A 736 -21.37 9.48 -27.24
C SER A 736 -21.98 10.09 -25.97
N ILE A 737 -21.98 9.32 -24.87
CA ILE A 737 -22.51 9.75 -23.58
C ILE A 737 -21.35 10.01 -22.61
N LEU A 738 -20.59 8.98 -22.28
CA LEU A 738 -19.54 9.04 -21.26
C LEU A 738 -18.34 9.88 -21.69
N GLY A 739 -18.09 10.05 -22.99
CA GLY A 739 -16.99 10.88 -23.51
C GLY A 739 -17.42 12.29 -23.96
N ASN A 740 -18.64 12.72 -23.65
CA ASN A 740 -19.16 14.01 -24.09
C ASN A 740 -18.68 15.14 -23.17
N ASP A 741 -17.77 15.97 -23.66
CA ASP A 741 -17.19 17.14 -23.00
C ASP A 741 -18.02 18.43 -23.15
N ASN A 742 -19.09 18.39 -23.97
CA ASN A 742 -19.92 19.57 -24.25
C ASN A 742 -20.97 19.84 -23.16
N GLN A 743 -21.02 19.04 -22.10
CA GLN A 743 -21.93 19.19 -20.98
C GLN A 743 -21.12 19.39 -19.69
N ASN A 744 -21.25 20.55 -19.04
CA ASN A 744 -20.62 20.84 -17.73
C ASN A 744 -21.27 20.05 -16.56
N ASP A 745 -21.92 18.93 -16.84
CA ASP A 745 -22.77 18.19 -15.90
C ASP A 745 -22.03 17.04 -15.19
N TYR A 746 -20.93 16.53 -15.79
CA TYR A 746 -20.10 15.44 -15.24
C TYR A 746 -18.71 15.41 -15.88
N ALA A 747 -17.77 14.71 -15.25
CA ALA A 747 -16.43 14.47 -15.80
C ALA A 747 -16.49 13.38 -16.91
N PRO A 748 -16.13 13.70 -18.17
CA PRO A 748 -16.15 12.73 -19.25
C PRO A 748 -14.96 11.76 -19.17
N LEU A 749 -15.16 10.51 -19.62
CA LEU A 749 -14.10 9.52 -19.82
C LEU A 749 -13.36 9.78 -21.14
N GLN A 750 -12.06 9.57 -21.14
CA GLN A 750 -11.24 9.75 -22.34
C GLN A 750 -11.20 8.48 -23.19
N PHE A 751 -11.96 8.45 -24.28
CA PHE A 751 -11.95 7.31 -25.21
C PHE A 751 -10.79 7.37 -26.20
N LEU A 752 -10.13 6.23 -26.39
CA LEU A 752 -9.05 6.04 -27.35
C LEU A 752 -9.52 6.24 -28.80
N GLN A 753 -8.56 6.53 -29.69
CA GLN A 753 -8.79 6.42 -31.13
C GLN A 753 -8.81 4.95 -31.55
N ASN A 754 -9.59 4.63 -32.58
CA ASN A 754 -9.76 3.26 -33.09
C ASN A 754 -8.50 2.73 -33.76
#